data_AF-A0A254QC57-F1
#
_entry.id   AF-A0A254QC57-F1
#
_cell.length_a   1.000
_cell.length_b   1.000
_cell.length_c   1.000
_cell.angle_alpha   90.00
_cell.angle_beta   90.00
_cell.angle_gamma   90.00
#
_symmetry.space_group_name_H-M   'P 1'
#
loop_
_entity.id
_entity.type
_entity.pdbx_description
1 polymer ?
#
loop_
_entity_poly.entity_id
_entity_poly.type
_entity_poly.pdbx_seq_one_letter_code
_entity_poly.pdbx_strand_id
1 'polypeptide(L)'
;MIKLQGALIQKLKNRKGQVALFVALIFQILFIFFAMVINVGLLVHHKINLQNSVDMAAYYGAMKQAENMNAIAHINYQVRQSWKLLAWRYRAIGTAGDFDEHPVHKEGNRQLGIRPGSADTDDINMQKRDFYEAPSFCATYVPFKPMPDGENTCKSLSQYSGIRLFEKPAVIAGQSPFNAAISKATETLRYSAIQRCKYFGAYNYKLLAQYVVAYNIDQGDRMLLIAALSRSMSQSTEDFYDIDGDSVKTGITKTLQNNLTTANKDSLSLKVYNSLGAEGCNNPSTDEMPAKWLVPIRIAPAFNYIDTDCARSDANTIKPVGRELSSDSKDWPMEVVNNPNHELARDIRELAQFVGMRDKIDHPYNYSLGVEKNPWCMAYVGVSASTRPNIPFSPFGTVELKARAFFKPFGGRMGPWYESQWPSGSDKSSGGGKMDANVPPRIADTNSIGEPRDPTRAANYSRFVGDMYGMKSRNVLYQFGRGIYKLDPSWSLGRSNSEIDTSDKAPNFMHWNQLPFDFAKKGSGNGDMLAWSEETKKPSRFRNLELLAILPDQFDMAYYSIEPDFYHNYYTRIKSRFIPKVIPGFDKEVRPDIGYHKDYNQNGENLNEFSVKDQYKVLKNPEIRELSIDLDQKLTYLSKDWKNVLTGWADNGLLDYSLNTGKLGKCSIEPKYNGETPAPATSGNCIVGGSTGYSVKMISSDYLNTELQLGGDNSGKAKIKNLPPSDF
;
A
#
# COMPACT_ATOMS: atom_id res chain seq x y z
N MET A 1 -94.11 -6.97 -62.32
CA MET A 1 -92.70 -6.49 -62.30
C MET A 1 -92.55 -5.04 -61.79
N ILE A 2 -93.51 -4.14 -62.01
CA ILE A 2 -93.39 -2.70 -61.63
C ILE A 2 -93.63 -2.42 -60.12
N LYS A 3 -94.38 -3.26 -59.38
CA LYS A 3 -94.58 -3.09 -57.93
C LYS A 3 -93.37 -3.49 -57.05
N LEU A 4 -92.42 -4.28 -57.58
CA LEU A 4 -91.22 -4.68 -56.83
C LEU A 4 -90.13 -3.58 -56.84
N GLN A 5 -90.07 -2.76 -57.89
CA GLN A 5 -89.11 -1.64 -57.98
C GLN A 5 -89.45 -0.49 -57.02
N GLY A 6 -90.73 -0.19 -56.81
CA GLY A 6 -91.16 0.89 -55.89
C GLY A 6 -90.81 0.61 -54.42
N ALA A 7 -90.97 -0.63 -53.96
CA ALA A 7 -90.64 -1.02 -52.59
C ALA A 7 -89.13 -1.03 -52.31
N LEU A 8 -88.30 -1.33 -53.31
CA LEU A 8 -86.84 -1.31 -53.19
C LEU A 8 -86.30 0.13 -53.13
N ILE A 9 -86.87 1.04 -53.94
CA ILE A 9 -86.52 2.47 -53.97
C ILE A 9 -86.98 3.18 -52.68
N GLN A 10 -88.09 2.77 -52.07
CA GLN A 10 -88.56 3.32 -50.80
C GLN A 10 -87.74 2.84 -49.59
N LYS A 11 -87.19 1.61 -49.62
CA LYS A 11 -86.18 1.15 -48.65
C LYS A 11 -84.83 1.88 -48.81
N LEU A 12 -84.43 2.23 -50.03
CA LEU A 12 -83.22 3.01 -50.31
C LEU A 12 -83.31 4.49 -49.86
N LYS A 13 -84.53 5.04 -49.67
CA LYS A 13 -84.76 6.40 -49.14
C LYS A 13 -84.91 6.46 -47.61
N ASN A 14 -84.77 5.34 -46.89
CA ASN A 14 -84.87 5.34 -45.44
C ASN A 14 -83.58 5.90 -44.80
N ARG A 15 -83.59 7.19 -44.43
CA ARG A 15 -82.47 7.86 -43.73
C ARG A 15 -82.33 7.46 -42.25
N LYS A 16 -83.28 6.67 -41.71
CA LYS A 16 -83.20 6.11 -40.35
C LYS A 16 -82.16 4.99 -40.32
N GLY A 17 -80.91 5.33 -40.01
CA GLY A 17 -79.79 4.39 -39.89
C GLY A 17 -78.44 4.92 -40.38
N GLN A 18 -78.42 5.98 -41.19
CA GLN A 18 -77.16 6.59 -41.67
C GLN A 18 -76.33 7.18 -40.52
N VAL A 19 -76.99 7.78 -39.52
CA VAL A 19 -76.32 8.26 -38.30
C VAL A 19 -75.72 7.09 -37.52
N ALA A 20 -76.38 5.93 -37.45
CA ALA A 20 -75.85 4.75 -36.77
C ALA A 20 -74.61 4.18 -37.46
N LEU A 21 -74.58 4.15 -38.80
CA LEU A 21 -73.40 3.77 -39.59
C LEU A 21 -72.23 4.74 -39.39
N PHE A 22 -72.51 6.04 -39.36
CA PHE A 22 -71.49 7.07 -39.16
C PHE A 22 -70.92 7.04 -37.74
N VAL A 23 -71.79 6.87 -36.73
CA VAL A 23 -71.38 6.68 -35.33
C VAL A 23 -70.58 5.40 -35.16
N ALA A 24 -70.97 4.28 -35.79
CA ALA A 24 -70.20 3.04 -35.76
C ALA A 24 -68.79 3.19 -36.36
N LEU A 25 -68.66 3.92 -37.48
CA LEU A 25 -67.37 4.22 -38.10
C LEU A 25 -66.48 5.11 -37.23
N ILE A 26 -67.06 6.16 -36.63
CA ILE A 26 -66.32 7.04 -35.71
C ILE A 26 -65.88 6.27 -34.46
N PHE A 27 -66.75 5.45 -33.87
CA PHE A 27 -66.39 4.61 -32.72
C PHE A 27 -65.27 3.64 -33.06
N GLN A 28 -65.28 3.02 -34.25
CA GLN A 28 -64.21 2.15 -34.70
C GLN A 28 -62.87 2.90 -34.79
N ILE A 29 -62.88 4.10 -35.37
CA ILE A 29 -61.67 4.94 -35.51
C ILE A 29 -61.16 5.39 -34.14
N LEU A 30 -62.05 5.87 -33.26
CA LEU A 30 -61.69 6.27 -31.89
C LEU A 30 -61.14 5.08 -31.08
N PHE A 31 -61.71 3.89 -31.26
CA PHE A 31 -61.22 2.68 -30.60
C PHE A 31 -59.82 2.30 -31.07
N ILE A 32 -59.52 2.41 -32.37
CA ILE A 32 -58.17 2.18 -32.91
C ILE A 32 -57.17 3.19 -32.33
N PHE A 33 -57.53 4.47 -32.27
CA PHE A 33 -56.67 5.49 -31.64
C PHE A 33 -56.45 5.22 -30.16
N PHE A 34 -57.50 4.84 -29.43
CA PHE A 34 -57.39 4.49 -28.01
C PHE A 34 -56.47 3.28 -27.77
N ALA A 35 -56.64 2.21 -28.56
CA ALA A 35 -55.77 1.04 -28.51
C ALA A 35 -54.31 1.38 -28.86
N MET A 36 -54.09 2.26 -29.84
CA MET A 36 -52.76 2.75 -30.21
C MET A 36 -52.09 3.52 -29.05
N VAL A 37 -52.82 4.43 -28.40
CA VAL A 37 -52.28 5.20 -27.25
C VAL A 37 -51.91 4.27 -26.10
N ILE A 38 -52.73 3.25 -25.80
CA ILE A 38 -52.41 2.24 -24.78
C ILE A 38 -51.14 1.47 -25.15
N ASN A 39 -51.00 1.01 -26.40
CA ASN A 39 -49.82 0.29 -26.84
C ASN A 39 -48.54 1.13 -26.71
N VAL A 40 -48.60 2.41 -27.12
CA VAL A 40 -47.46 3.32 -26.97
C VAL A 40 -47.14 3.55 -25.49
N GLY A 41 -48.15 3.74 -24.65
CA GLY A 41 -47.97 3.88 -23.20
C GLY A 41 -47.30 2.67 -22.56
N LEU A 42 -47.76 1.46 -22.89
CA LEU A 42 -47.15 0.20 -22.43
C LEU A 42 -45.73 0.04 -22.95
N LEU A 43 -45.48 0.33 -24.23
CA LEU A 43 -44.14 0.23 -24.83
C LEU A 43 -43.15 1.17 -24.13
N VAL A 44 -43.54 2.43 -23.91
CA VAL A 44 -42.71 3.42 -23.19
C VAL A 44 -42.46 2.97 -21.76
N HIS A 45 -43.49 2.49 -21.05
CA HIS A 45 -43.35 1.98 -19.69
C HIS A 45 -42.39 0.78 -19.62
N HIS A 46 -42.53 -0.22 -20.50
CA HIS A 46 -41.65 -1.37 -20.56
C HIS A 46 -40.21 -0.98 -20.90
N LYS A 47 -40.03 0.00 -21.79
CA LYS A 47 -38.72 0.54 -22.17
C LYS A 47 -38.03 1.26 -21.00
N ILE A 48 -38.75 2.12 -20.27
CA ILE A 48 -38.22 2.82 -19.08
C ILE A 48 -37.87 1.81 -17.99
N ASN A 49 -38.76 0.84 -17.72
CA ASN A 49 -38.50 -0.21 -16.74
C ASN A 49 -37.25 -1.04 -17.09
N LEU A 50 -37.09 -1.41 -18.37
CA LEU A 50 -35.92 -2.13 -18.85
C LEU A 50 -34.65 -1.30 -18.66
N GLN A 51 -34.65 -0.01 -19.04
CA GLN A 51 -33.49 0.86 -18.90
C GLN A 51 -33.09 1.04 -17.44
N ASN A 52 -34.03 1.39 -16.55
CA ASN A 52 -33.74 1.56 -15.12
C ASN A 52 -33.19 0.28 -14.49
N SER A 53 -33.70 -0.89 -14.89
CA SER A 53 -33.23 -2.18 -14.38
C SER A 53 -31.81 -2.49 -14.87
N VAL A 54 -31.50 -2.17 -16.13
CA VAL A 54 -30.14 -2.32 -16.70
C VAL A 54 -29.16 -1.35 -16.06
N ASP A 55 -29.56 -0.10 -15.79
CA ASP A 55 -28.74 0.89 -15.10
C ASP A 55 -28.38 0.42 -13.68
N MET A 56 -29.35 -0.08 -12.92
CA MET A 56 -29.12 -0.64 -11.58
C MET A 56 -28.20 -1.86 -11.61
N ALA A 57 -28.37 -2.74 -12.60
CA ALA A 57 -27.55 -3.94 -12.74
C ALA A 57 -26.10 -3.59 -13.10
N ALA A 58 -25.88 -2.63 -14.00
CA ALA A 58 -24.54 -2.14 -14.34
C ALA A 58 -23.89 -1.39 -13.17
N TYR A 59 -24.66 -0.59 -12.44
CA TYR A 59 -24.20 0.09 -11.22
C TYR A 59 -23.73 -0.92 -10.17
N TYR A 60 -24.50 -1.97 -9.91
CA TYR A 60 -24.11 -3.05 -9.00
C TYR A 60 -22.77 -3.70 -9.41
N GLY A 61 -22.63 -4.03 -10.70
CA GLY A 61 -21.37 -4.59 -11.21
C GLY A 61 -20.19 -3.66 -11.00
N ALA A 62 -20.33 -2.39 -11.36
CA ALA A 62 -19.27 -1.39 -11.17
C ALA A 62 -18.96 -1.12 -9.69
N MET A 63 -19.96 -1.20 -8.80
CA MET A 63 -19.77 -1.10 -7.35
C MET A 63 -18.91 -2.24 -6.81
N LYS A 64 -19.20 -3.49 -7.20
CA LYS A 64 -18.38 -4.65 -6.83
C LYS A 64 -16.97 -4.58 -7.40
N GLN A 65 -16.82 -4.04 -8.62
CA GLN A 65 -15.50 -3.77 -9.18
C GLN A 65 -14.74 -2.70 -8.38
N ALA A 66 -15.40 -1.60 -7.99
CA ALA A 66 -14.82 -0.54 -7.17
C ALA A 66 -14.40 -1.05 -5.78
N GLU A 67 -15.22 -1.90 -5.15
CA GLU A 67 -14.93 -2.54 -3.86
C GLU A 67 -13.62 -3.33 -3.90
N ASN A 68 -13.43 -4.18 -4.91
CA ASN A 68 -12.19 -4.93 -5.07
C ASN A 68 -10.99 -4.01 -5.35
N MET A 69 -11.18 -2.94 -6.15
CA MET A 69 -10.12 -1.96 -6.40
C MET A 69 -9.72 -1.20 -5.14
N ASN A 70 -10.65 -0.96 -4.20
CA ASN A 70 -10.35 -0.34 -2.90
C ASN A 70 -9.48 -1.24 -2.04
N ALA A 71 -9.82 -2.53 -1.98
CA ALA A 71 -9.01 -3.51 -1.27
C ALA A 71 -7.58 -3.58 -1.85
N ILE A 72 -7.43 -3.67 -3.18
CA ILE A 72 -6.13 -3.66 -3.85
C ILE A 72 -5.38 -2.35 -3.58
N ALA A 73 -6.05 -1.20 -3.65
CA ALA A 73 -5.42 0.10 -3.43
C ALA A 73 -4.85 0.24 -2.01
N HIS A 74 -5.57 -0.25 -1.01
CA HIS A 74 -5.09 -0.25 0.37
C HIS A 74 -3.96 -1.28 0.58
N ILE A 75 -4.04 -2.48 0.02
CA ILE A 75 -2.93 -3.45 0.09
C ILE A 75 -1.67 -2.90 -0.57
N ASN A 76 -1.83 -2.15 -1.68
CA ASN A 76 -0.74 -1.44 -2.33
C ASN A 76 -0.10 -0.36 -1.44
N TYR A 77 -0.92 0.35 -0.65
CA TYR A 77 -0.44 1.27 0.38
C TYR A 77 0.32 0.54 1.49
N GLN A 78 -0.12 -0.64 1.91
CA GLN A 78 0.60 -1.43 2.93
C GLN A 78 2.00 -1.85 2.44
N VAL A 79 2.17 -2.18 1.15
CA VAL A 79 3.51 -2.41 0.55
C VAL A 79 4.39 -1.16 0.68
N ARG A 80 3.82 0.02 0.41
CA ARG A 80 4.49 1.32 0.61
C ARG A 80 4.84 1.56 2.09
N GLN A 81 3.96 1.22 3.04
CA GLN A 81 4.27 1.32 4.47
C GLN A 81 5.44 0.42 4.88
N SER A 82 5.51 -0.81 4.34
CA SER A 82 6.64 -1.71 4.58
C SER A 82 7.95 -1.11 4.06
N TRP A 83 7.92 -0.42 2.91
CA TRP A 83 9.08 0.32 2.40
C TRP A 83 9.45 1.50 3.29
N LYS A 84 8.47 2.28 3.76
CA LYS A 84 8.68 3.39 4.71
C LYS A 84 9.38 2.89 5.98
N LEU A 85 8.92 1.75 6.53
CA LEU A 85 9.52 1.14 7.71
C LEU A 85 10.97 0.72 7.48
N LEU A 86 11.27 0.04 6.37
CA LEU A 86 12.64 -0.36 6.03
C LEU A 86 13.56 0.84 5.83
N ALA A 87 13.14 1.83 5.03
CA ALA A 87 13.92 3.04 4.78
C ALA A 87 14.14 3.86 6.06
N TRP A 88 13.13 3.94 6.93
CA TRP A 88 13.25 4.59 8.24
C TRP A 88 14.23 3.83 9.15
N ARG A 89 14.11 2.50 9.26
CA ARG A 89 15.06 1.68 10.04
C ARG A 89 16.49 1.85 9.53
N TYR A 90 16.68 1.83 8.22
CA TYR A 90 17.99 2.01 7.60
C TYR A 90 18.60 3.37 7.94
N ARG A 91 17.85 4.46 7.76
CA ARG A 91 18.38 5.83 7.91
C ARG A 91 18.34 6.34 9.35
N ALA A 92 17.22 6.21 10.06
CA ALA A 92 17.08 6.73 11.41
C ALA A 92 17.86 5.87 12.43
N ILE A 93 17.64 4.55 12.45
CA ILE A 93 18.33 3.67 13.39
C ILE A 93 19.80 3.53 13.02
N GLY A 94 20.08 3.26 11.73
CA GLY A 94 21.42 2.97 11.25
C GLY A 94 22.41 4.14 11.30
N THR A 95 21.93 5.39 11.39
CA THR A 95 22.82 6.57 11.44
C THR A 95 22.83 7.31 12.77
N ALA A 96 21.88 7.03 13.67
CA ALA A 96 21.76 7.77 14.93
C ALA A 96 22.99 7.67 15.82
N GLY A 97 23.77 6.58 15.71
CA GLY A 97 25.02 6.37 16.45
C GLY A 97 26.19 7.27 16.05
N ASP A 98 26.09 7.99 14.93
CA ASP A 98 27.16 8.84 14.41
C ASP A 98 27.28 10.15 15.20
N PHE A 99 28.48 10.49 15.67
CA PHE A 99 28.75 11.72 16.45
C PHE A 99 29.28 12.84 15.56
N ASP A 100 29.83 12.49 14.41
CA ASP A 100 30.66 13.36 13.58
C ASP A 100 29.91 14.00 12.43
N GLU A 101 28.69 13.55 12.10
CA GLU A 101 27.87 13.99 10.97
C GLU A 101 26.36 14.02 11.28
N HIS A 102 25.88 13.20 12.22
CA HIS A 102 24.45 13.18 12.59
C HIS A 102 23.99 14.54 13.17
N PRO A 103 22.77 15.02 12.84
CA PRO A 103 22.27 16.33 13.33
C PRO A 103 22.10 16.44 14.85
N VAL A 104 21.87 15.31 15.53
CA VAL A 104 21.76 15.26 17.00
C VAL A 104 23.13 15.38 17.64
N HIS A 105 23.34 16.46 18.37
CA HIS A 105 24.47 16.62 19.26
C HIS A 105 24.29 15.78 20.51
N LYS A 106 25.35 15.06 20.87
CA LYS A 106 25.39 14.17 22.02
C LYS A 106 26.45 14.74 22.97
N GLU A 107 26.05 15.55 23.94
CA GLU A 107 26.98 16.13 24.94
C GLU A 107 26.99 15.34 26.27
N GLY A 108 28.14 15.36 26.95
CA GLY A 108 28.31 14.84 28.31
C GLY A 108 27.23 15.40 29.25
N ASN A 109 26.58 14.54 30.04
CA ASN A 109 25.42 14.84 30.91
C ASN A 109 24.02 14.86 30.26
N ARG A 110 23.74 13.94 29.32
CA ARG A 110 22.37 13.66 28.80
C ARG A 110 21.72 14.80 28.01
N GLN A 111 22.49 15.84 27.67
CA GLN A 111 21.97 16.95 26.89
C GLN A 111 21.99 16.57 25.41
N LEU A 112 20.80 16.29 24.88
CA LEU A 112 20.57 16.11 23.45
C LEU A 112 20.25 17.47 22.84
N GLY A 113 21.15 17.96 22.00
CA GLY A 113 21.03 19.27 21.35
C GLY A 113 21.01 19.14 19.83
N ILE A 114 20.75 20.24 19.14
CA ILE A 114 21.13 20.36 17.73
C ILE A 114 22.64 20.57 17.68
N ARG A 115 23.32 19.91 16.76
CA ARG A 115 24.76 20.03 16.61
C ARG A 115 25.18 21.48 16.32
N PRO A 116 26.21 22.03 16.99
CA PRO A 116 26.71 23.36 16.69
C PRO A 116 27.03 23.53 15.21
N GLY A 117 26.52 24.61 14.60
CA GLY A 117 26.66 24.86 13.15
C GLY A 117 25.72 24.04 12.25
N SER A 118 24.86 23.18 12.82
CA SER A 118 23.75 22.56 12.11
C SER A 118 22.47 23.37 12.32
N ALA A 119 21.66 23.52 11.27
CA ALA A 119 20.33 24.08 11.37
C ALA A 119 19.30 22.94 11.41
N ASP A 120 18.21 23.16 12.14
CA ASP A 120 17.04 22.29 12.10
C ASP A 120 16.16 22.70 10.90
N THR A 121 16.74 22.49 9.72
CA THR A 121 16.19 22.79 8.40
C THR A 121 15.87 21.51 7.65
N ASP A 122 14.92 21.61 6.74
CA ASP A 122 14.53 20.51 5.87
C ASP A 122 15.47 20.44 4.65
N ASP A 123 16.74 20.14 4.90
CA ASP A 123 17.81 20.05 3.89
C ASP A 123 18.81 18.91 4.20
N ILE A 124 19.91 18.86 3.44
CA ILE A 124 21.08 18.00 3.73
C ILE A 124 22.34 18.85 3.88
N ASN A 125 23.35 18.32 4.59
CA ASN A 125 24.68 18.92 4.58
C ASN A 125 25.43 18.59 3.28
N MET A 126 25.55 19.54 2.36
CA MET A 126 26.29 19.34 1.12
C MET A 126 27.77 18.99 1.34
N GLN A 127 28.40 19.45 2.44
CA GLN A 127 29.79 19.12 2.75
C GLN A 127 29.95 17.66 3.19
N LYS A 128 28.85 17.00 3.57
CA LYS A 128 28.82 15.66 4.17
C LYS A 128 27.91 14.73 3.37
N ARG A 129 27.95 14.90 2.04
CA ARG A 129 27.07 14.26 1.07
C ARG A 129 27.00 12.74 1.27
N ASP A 130 28.14 12.08 1.47
CA ASP A 130 28.21 10.62 1.63
C ASP A 130 27.37 10.10 2.80
N PHE A 131 27.31 10.83 3.92
CA PHE A 131 26.48 10.46 5.07
C PHE A 131 24.97 10.56 4.73
N TYR A 132 24.55 11.63 4.06
CA TYR A 132 23.14 11.88 3.78
C TYR A 132 22.62 11.07 2.59
N GLU A 133 23.43 10.92 1.55
CA GLU A 133 23.02 10.28 0.30
C GLU A 133 23.18 8.76 0.35
N ALA A 134 24.34 8.25 0.77
CA ALA A 134 24.68 6.84 0.81
C ALA A 134 25.17 6.41 2.21
N PRO A 135 24.31 6.52 3.26
CA PRO A 135 24.70 6.17 4.61
C PRO A 135 25.06 4.68 4.71
N SER A 136 25.86 4.34 5.72
CA SER A 136 26.04 2.97 6.17
C SER A 136 25.29 2.73 7.46
N PHE A 137 24.69 1.56 7.59
CA PHE A 137 23.95 1.14 8.76
C PHE A 137 24.88 0.70 9.89
N CYS A 138 24.70 1.27 11.06
CA CYS A 138 25.39 0.88 12.29
C CYS A 138 24.46 1.04 13.48
N ALA A 139 24.09 -0.06 14.13
CA ALA A 139 23.23 -0.08 15.32
C ALA A 139 24.00 -0.38 16.61
N THR A 140 25.30 -0.67 16.51
CA THR A 140 26.19 -0.99 17.65
C THR A 140 26.68 0.28 18.35
N TYR A 141 25.75 1.05 18.93
CA TYR A 141 26.04 2.29 19.67
C TYR A 141 25.15 2.42 20.92
N VAL A 142 25.61 3.18 21.91
CA VAL A 142 24.79 3.47 23.10
C VAL A 142 23.69 4.48 22.73
N PRO A 143 22.39 4.26 23.05
CA PRO A 143 21.84 3.37 24.09
C PRO A 143 21.30 1.99 23.64
N PHE A 144 21.65 1.49 22.45
CA PHE A 144 21.21 0.13 22.05
C PHE A 144 21.77 -0.92 23.00
N LYS A 145 20.90 -1.77 23.54
CA LYS A 145 21.28 -2.92 24.38
C LYS A 145 21.45 -4.17 23.52
N PRO A 146 22.48 -5.01 23.76
CA PRO A 146 23.37 -4.99 24.92
C PRO A 146 24.74 -4.33 24.63
N MET A 147 24.78 -3.06 24.22
CA MET A 147 26.05 -2.36 24.03
C MET A 147 26.62 -1.87 25.37
N PRO A 148 27.93 -1.99 25.60
CA PRO A 148 28.59 -1.49 26.80
C PRO A 148 28.63 0.03 26.83
N ASP A 149 28.72 0.62 28.01
CA ASP A 149 28.91 2.06 28.13
C ASP A 149 30.21 2.51 27.44
N GLY A 150 30.15 3.67 26.77
CA GLY A 150 31.30 4.22 26.03
C GLY A 150 31.55 3.57 24.66
N GLU A 151 30.67 2.69 24.19
CA GLU A 151 30.75 2.12 22.84
C GLU A 151 30.75 3.21 21.76
N ASN A 152 31.74 3.16 20.87
CA ASN A 152 32.02 4.20 19.87
C ASN A 152 32.23 3.65 18.45
N THR A 153 31.86 2.39 18.18
CA THR A 153 32.01 1.76 16.87
C THR A 153 31.26 2.50 15.76
N CYS A 154 30.10 3.09 16.06
CA CYS A 154 29.34 3.87 15.10
C CYS A 154 29.67 5.37 15.08
N LYS A 155 30.76 5.82 15.73
CA LYS A 155 31.03 7.26 15.95
C LYS A 155 31.20 8.06 14.65
N SER A 156 31.83 7.46 13.63
CA SER A 156 32.11 8.09 12.33
C SER A 156 31.76 7.13 11.19
N LEU A 157 30.59 7.31 10.59
CA LEU A 157 30.10 6.44 9.50
C LEU A 157 30.63 6.83 8.12
N SER A 158 31.02 8.09 7.92
CA SER A 158 31.50 8.59 6.62
C SER A 158 33.01 8.45 6.44
N GLN A 159 33.80 8.75 7.49
CA GLN A 159 35.26 8.76 7.42
C GLN A 159 35.89 7.42 7.81
N TYR A 160 35.08 6.48 8.32
CA TYR A 160 35.54 5.20 8.86
C TYR A 160 36.75 5.37 9.80
N SER A 161 36.73 6.40 10.65
CA SER A 161 37.87 6.73 11.49
C SER A 161 38.17 5.58 12.45
N GLY A 162 39.41 5.08 12.45
CA GLY A 162 39.81 3.96 13.29
C GLY A 162 39.61 4.24 14.79
N ILE A 163 39.10 3.24 15.52
CA ILE A 163 38.96 3.28 16.98
C ILE A 163 40.34 3.02 17.58
N ARG A 164 40.92 4.01 18.27
CA ARG A 164 42.20 3.85 18.95
C ARG A 164 42.03 3.00 20.21
N LEU A 165 42.79 1.90 20.29
CA LEU A 165 42.87 1.06 21.48
C LEU A 165 43.76 1.73 22.53
N PHE A 166 43.52 1.43 23.81
CA PHE A 166 44.39 1.92 24.89
C PHE A 166 45.81 1.37 24.68
N GLU A 167 46.79 2.28 24.65
CA GLU A 167 48.20 1.95 24.53
C GLU A 167 48.79 1.73 25.92
N LYS A 168 49.68 0.72 26.05
CA LYS A 168 50.42 0.54 27.30
C LYS A 168 51.25 1.80 27.54
N PRO A 169 51.16 2.46 28.71
CA PRO A 169 52.00 3.62 29.00
C PRO A 169 53.48 3.23 28.92
N ALA A 170 54.31 4.11 28.34
CA ALA A 170 55.75 3.90 28.28
C ALA A 170 56.32 3.81 29.70
N VAL A 171 56.79 2.61 30.08
CA VAL A 171 57.31 2.36 31.43
C VAL A 171 58.72 2.95 31.52
N ILE A 172 58.87 4.11 32.15
CA ILE A 172 60.18 4.77 32.35
C ILE A 172 60.97 4.13 33.52
N ALA A 173 60.35 3.30 34.37
CA ALA A 173 61.04 2.49 35.38
C ALA A 173 60.20 1.27 35.81
N GLY A 174 60.75 0.07 35.63
CA GLY A 174 60.05 -1.23 35.71
C GLY A 174 59.82 -1.82 37.11
N GLN A 175 59.73 -1.01 38.18
CA GLN A 175 59.72 -1.53 39.57
C GLN A 175 58.54 -1.02 40.44
N SER A 176 57.57 -0.28 39.90
CA SER A 176 56.40 0.18 40.68
C SER A 176 55.18 -0.75 40.51
N PRO A 177 54.59 -1.30 41.61
CA PRO A 177 53.35 -2.09 41.58
C PRO A 177 52.18 -1.39 40.87
N PHE A 178 52.19 -0.05 40.88
CA PHE A 178 51.21 0.80 40.20
C PHE A 178 51.30 0.69 38.67
N ASN A 179 52.52 0.62 38.11
CA ASN A 179 52.73 0.48 36.67
C ASN A 179 52.30 -0.91 36.16
N ALA A 180 52.50 -1.95 36.97
CA ALA A 180 52.03 -3.31 36.67
C ALA A 180 50.50 -3.40 36.69
N ALA A 181 49.84 -2.72 37.65
CA ALA A 181 48.38 -2.66 37.73
C ALA A 181 47.75 -1.92 36.54
N ILE A 182 48.32 -0.78 36.12
CA ILE A 182 47.85 -0.01 34.96
C ILE A 182 48.07 -0.78 33.65
N SER A 183 49.22 -1.43 33.49
CA SER A 183 49.49 -2.27 32.31
C SER A 183 48.48 -3.42 32.20
N LYS A 184 48.16 -4.09 33.32
CA LYS A 184 47.18 -5.20 33.36
C LYS A 184 45.75 -4.72 33.08
N ALA A 185 45.36 -3.56 33.61
CA ALA A 185 44.05 -2.96 33.33
C ALA A 185 43.92 -2.56 31.84
N THR A 186 44.99 -1.96 31.27
CA THR A 186 45.07 -1.60 29.86
C THR A 186 44.98 -2.82 28.94
N GLU A 187 45.66 -3.91 29.29
CA GLU A 187 45.58 -5.19 28.58
C GLU A 187 44.17 -5.80 28.64
N THR A 188 43.49 -5.72 29.79
CA THR A 188 42.13 -6.23 29.97
C THR A 188 41.12 -5.44 29.13
N LEU A 189 41.24 -4.10 29.11
CA LEU A 189 40.40 -3.23 28.27
C LEU A 189 40.66 -3.45 26.78
N ARG A 190 41.92 -3.61 26.38
CA ARG A 190 42.30 -3.93 24.99
C ARG A 190 41.75 -5.29 24.57
N TYR A 191 41.86 -6.31 25.43
CA TYR A 191 41.31 -7.65 25.16
C TYR A 191 39.78 -7.60 25.03
N SER A 192 39.09 -6.92 25.94
CA SER A 192 37.63 -6.75 25.87
C SER A 192 37.20 -6.04 24.58
N ALA A 193 37.88 -4.96 24.20
CA ALA A 193 37.61 -4.25 22.94
C ALA A 193 37.81 -5.13 21.70
N ILE A 194 38.90 -5.92 21.65
CA ILE A 194 39.16 -6.86 20.55
C ILE A 194 38.12 -7.99 20.52
N GLN A 195 37.70 -8.52 21.67
CA GLN A 195 36.66 -9.56 21.69
C GLN A 195 35.33 -9.01 21.21
N ARG A 196 34.94 -7.80 21.60
CA ARG A 196 33.68 -7.17 21.14
C ARG A 196 33.73 -6.78 19.66
N CYS A 197 34.89 -6.32 19.19
CA CYS A 197 35.12 -6.03 17.78
C CYS A 197 34.67 -7.19 16.87
N LYS A 198 34.88 -8.43 17.30
CA LYS A 198 34.51 -9.62 16.51
C LYS A 198 33.02 -9.73 16.22
N TYR A 199 32.17 -9.14 17.06
CA TYR A 199 30.73 -9.26 16.96
C TYR A 199 30.05 -8.06 16.30
N PHE A 200 30.69 -6.89 16.21
CA PHE A 200 30.01 -5.67 15.77
C PHE A 200 29.51 -5.74 14.33
N GLY A 201 30.38 -6.11 13.40
CA GLY A 201 29.97 -6.32 12.00
C GLY A 201 28.87 -7.37 11.86
N ALA A 202 28.95 -8.45 12.66
CA ALA A 202 27.95 -9.51 12.67
C ALA A 202 26.58 -9.05 13.19
N TYR A 203 26.53 -8.22 14.23
CA TYR A 203 25.27 -7.62 14.72
C TYR A 203 24.66 -6.64 13.70
N ASN A 204 25.49 -5.77 13.10
CA ASN A 204 25.01 -4.83 12.08
C ASN A 204 24.46 -5.55 10.85
N TYR A 205 25.17 -6.58 10.36
CA TYR A 205 24.69 -7.43 9.26
C TYR A 205 23.37 -8.11 9.64
N LYS A 206 23.34 -8.82 10.78
CA LYS A 206 22.17 -9.62 11.20
C LYS A 206 20.93 -8.73 11.31
N LEU A 207 21.02 -7.60 12.01
CA LEU A 207 19.87 -6.73 12.22
C LEU A 207 19.36 -6.12 10.90
N LEU A 208 20.27 -5.63 10.04
CA LEU A 208 19.88 -5.07 8.75
C LEU A 208 19.30 -6.14 7.82
N ALA A 209 19.89 -7.33 7.78
CA ALA A 209 19.38 -8.46 7.02
C ALA A 209 18.00 -8.89 7.53
N GLN A 210 17.75 -8.92 8.84
CA GLN A 210 16.42 -9.19 9.39
C GLN A 210 15.39 -8.18 8.88
N TYR A 211 15.71 -6.89 8.85
CA TYR A 211 14.81 -5.86 8.32
C TYR A 211 14.53 -6.01 6.83
N VAL A 212 15.58 -6.26 6.04
CA VAL A 212 15.49 -6.45 4.59
C VAL A 212 14.70 -7.70 4.22
N VAL A 213 14.99 -8.83 4.89
CA VAL A 213 14.30 -10.10 4.62
C VAL A 213 12.84 -10.01 5.07
N ALA A 214 12.55 -9.41 6.23
CA ALA A 214 11.18 -9.20 6.68
C ALA A 214 10.38 -8.32 5.70
N TYR A 215 10.99 -7.24 5.19
CA TYR A 215 10.38 -6.44 4.13
C TYR A 215 10.10 -7.27 2.88
N ASN A 216 11.08 -8.03 2.37
CA ASN A 216 10.94 -8.82 1.15
C ASN A 216 9.82 -9.86 1.26
N ILE A 217 9.69 -10.52 2.42
CA ILE A 217 8.60 -11.47 2.70
C ILE A 217 7.27 -10.74 2.75
N ASP A 218 7.17 -9.62 3.49
CA ASP A 218 5.90 -8.93 3.64
C ASP A 218 5.36 -8.35 2.34
N GLN A 219 6.21 -7.63 1.60
CA GLN A 219 5.83 -7.10 0.29
C GLN A 219 5.51 -8.25 -0.68
N GLY A 220 6.23 -9.37 -0.62
CA GLY A 220 6.04 -10.50 -1.53
C GLY A 220 4.68 -11.15 -1.35
N ASP A 221 4.29 -11.44 -0.11
CA ASP A 221 2.97 -11.99 0.22
C ASP A 221 1.84 -11.04 -0.21
N ARG A 222 1.99 -9.73 0.03
CA ARG A 222 1.00 -8.72 -0.37
C ARG A 222 0.90 -8.59 -1.90
N MET A 223 2.02 -8.67 -2.61
CA MET A 223 2.04 -8.66 -4.08
C MET A 223 1.38 -9.91 -4.67
N LEU A 224 1.57 -11.08 -4.07
CA LEU A 224 0.86 -12.31 -4.46
C LEU A 224 -0.65 -12.20 -4.21
N LEU A 225 -1.07 -11.57 -3.11
CA LEU A 225 -2.49 -11.30 -2.86
C LEU A 225 -3.09 -10.29 -3.87
N ILE A 226 -2.36 -9.22 -4.19
CA ILE A 226 -2.75 -8.27 -5.26
C ILE A 226 -2.87 -9.01 -6.59
N ALA A 227 -1.95 -9.91 -6.91
CA ALA A 227 -2.00 -10.71 -8.12
C ALA A 227 -3.26 -11.60 -8.16
N ALA A 228 -3.58 -12.29 -7.06
CA ALA A 228 -4.79 -13.11 -6.95
C ALA A 228 -6.09 -12.30 -7.11
N LEU A 229 -6.21 -11.17 -6.41
CA LEU A 229 -7.38 -10.28 -6.49
C LEU A 229 -7.52 -9.66 -7.89
N SER A 230 -6.44 -9.17 -8.48
CA SER A 230 -6.49 -8.53 -9.80
C SER A 230 -6.83 -9.53 -10.91
N ARG A 231 -6.38 -10.79 -10.81
CA ARG A 231 -6.75 -11.83 -11.77
C ARG A 231 -8.19 -12.26 -11.62
N SER A 232 -8.70 -12.47 -10.40
CA SER A 232 -10.11 -12.84 -10.21
C SER A 232 -11.08 -11.78 -10.78
N MET A 233 -10.64 -10.53 -10.82
CA MET A 233 -11.31 -9.41 -11.48
C MET A 233 -11.20 -9.39 -13.02
N SER A 234 -10.23 -10.10 -13.58
CA SER A 234 -9.85 -10.05 -15.00
C SER A 234 -9.99 -11.41 -15.72
N GLN A 235 -10.50 -12.46 -15.06
CA GLN A 235 -10.55 -13.80 -15.66
C GLN A 235 -11.37 -13.87 -16.96
N SER A 236 -12.48 -13.13 -17.03
CA SER A 236 -13.40 -13.17 -18.16
C SER A 236 -13.97 -11.79 -18.46
N THR A 237 -14.33 -11.57 -19.73
CA THR A 237 -15.11 -10.41 -20.16
C THR A 237 -16.58 -10.52 -19.78
N GLU A 238 -17.08 -11.67 -19.32
CA GLU A 238 -18.49 -11.85 -18.98
C GLU A 238 -18.76 -11.92 -17.47
N ASP A 239 -17.75 -12.21 -16.66
CA ASP A 239 -17.90 -12.37 -15.21
C ASP A 239 -16.58 -12.06 -14.49
N PHE A 240 -16.71 -11.81 -13.19
CA PHE A 240 -15.62 -11.71 -12.24
C PHE A 240 -16.12 -11.97 -10.82
N TYR A 241 -15.20 -12.18 -9.89
CA TYR A 241 -15.53 -12.44 -8.49
C TYR A 241 -15.44 -11.16 -7.65
N ASP A 242 -16.38 -11.00 -6.72
CA ASP A 242 -16.26 -9.96 -5.69
C ASP A 242 -15.35 -10.39 -4.53
N ILE A 243 -15.16 -9.52 -3.54
CA ILE A 243 -14.31 -9.76 -2.38
C ILE A 243 -14.88 -10.82 -1.41
N ASP A 244 -16.13 -11.25 -1.60
CA ASP A 244 -16.72 -12.38 -0.88
C ASP A 244 -16.53 -13.71 -1.66
N GLY A 245 -15.92 -13.64 -2.83
CA GLY A 245 -15.69 -14.78 -3.73
C GLY A 245 -16.92 -15.21 -4.51
N ASP A 246 -17.93 -14.35 -4.64
CA ASP A 246 -19.18 -14.66 -5.35
C ASP A 246 -19.16 -14.09 -6.77
N SER A 247 -19.83 -14.78 -7.71
CA SER A 247 -19.96 -14.34 -9.11
C SER A 247 -20.76 -13.05 -9.21
N VAL A 248 -20.14 -12.02 -9.80
CA VAL A 248 -20.77 -10.71 -9.98
C VAL A 248 -21.82 -10.78 -11.09
N LYS A 249 -21.63 -11.56 -12.16
CA LYS A 249 -22.65 -11.82 -13.20
C LYS A 249 -23.94 -12.35 -12.60
N THR A 250 -23.84 -13.23 -11.59
CA THR A 250 -25.01 -13.74 -10.86
C THR A 250 -25.73 -12.62 -10.11
N GLY A 251 -24.98 -11.74 -9.42
CA GLY A 251 -25.54 -10.58 -8.74
C GLY A 251 -26.19 -9.56 -9.70
N ILE A 252 -25.56 -9.29 -10.84
CA ILE A 252 -26.09 -8.46 -11.94
C ILE A 252 -27.42 -9.05 -12.44
N THR A 253 -27.45 -10.35 -12.71
CA THR A 253 -28.65 -11.06 -13.21
C THR A 253 -29.80 -10.97 -12.22
N LYS A 254 -29.54 -11.22 -10.93
CA LYS A 254 -30.55 -11.09 -9.86
C LYS A 254 -31.05 -9.66 -9.72
N THR A 255 -30.14 -8.67 -9.75
CA THR A 255 -30.49 -7.25 -9.67
C THR A 255 -31.39 -6.83 -10.82
N LEU A 256 -31.05 -7.25 -12.05
CA LEU A 256 -31.87 -7.00 -13.22
C LEU A 256 -33.25 -7.64 -13.09
N GLN A 257 -33.32 -8.95 -12.81
CA GLN A 257 -34.58 -9.68 -12.71
C GLN A 257 -35.49 -9.16 -11.58
N ASN A 258 -34.93 -8.74 -10.44
CA ASN A 258 -35.75 -8.24 -9.34
C ASN A 258 -36.42 -6.89 -9.65
N ASN A 259 -35.88 -6.10 -10.60
CA ASN A 259 -36.41 -4.79 -10.96
C ASN A 259 -37.25 -4.79 -12.27
N LEU A 260 -37.30 -5.92 -12.99
CA LEU A 260 -38.08 -6.05 -14.21
C LEU A 260 -39.56 -6.36 -13.93
N THR A 261 -40.43 -5.78 -14.76
CA THR A 261 -41.83 -6.18 -14.87
C THR A 261 -41.98 -7.60 -15.43
N THR A 262 -43.05 -8.31 -15.07
CA THR A 262 -43.31 -9.69 -15.52
C THR A 262 -43.27 -9.82 -17.05
N ALA A 263 -43.89 -8.88 -17.77
CA ALA A 263 -43.90 -8.87 -19.24
C ALA A 263 -42.49 -8.79 -19.87
N ASN A 264 -41.53 -8.14 -19.20
CA ASN A 264 -40.16 -8.06 -19.68
C ASN A 264 -39.32 -9.30 -19.33
N LYS A 265 -39.72 -10.07 -18.31
CA LYS A 265 -38.98 -11.26 -17.83
C LYS A 265 -39.07 -12.43 -18.80
N ASP A 266 -40.23 -12.63 -19.41
CA ASP A 266 -40.54 -13.84 -20.19
C ASP A 266 -39.66 -14.03 -21.45
N SER A 267 -39.04 -12.96 -21.94
CA SER A 267 -38.21 -12.97 -23.16
C SER A 267 -36.85 -12.28 -22.97
N LEU A 268 -36.36 -12.24 -21.73
CA LEU A 268 -35.12 -11.55 -21.37
C LEU A 268 -33.87 -12.25 -21.93
N SER A 269 -33.04 -11.48 -22.63
CA SER A 269 -31.65 -11.83 -22.96
C SER A 269 -30.70 -10.83 -22.31
N LEU A 270 -29.62 -11.32 -21.69
CA LEU A 270 -28.65 -10.52 -20.93
C LEU A 270 -27.23 -10.74 -21.44
N LYS A 271 -26.51 -9.64 -21.69
CA LYS A 271 -25.07 -9.60 -21.92
C LYS A 271 -24.40 -8.73 -20.86
N VAL A 272 -23.28 -9.22 -20.33
CA VAL A 272 -22.43 -8.50 -19.37
C VAL A 272 -21.05 -8.32 -19.99
N TYR A 273 -20.44 -7.16 -19.77
CA TYR A 273 -19.09 -6.86 -20.21
C TYR A 273 -18.24 -6.32 -19.05
N ASN A 274 -17.28 -7.13 -18.60
CA ASN A 274 -16.20 -6.75 -17.70
C ASN A 274 -14.99 -6.30 -18.51
N SER A 275 -14.75 -5.00 -18.53
CA SER A 275 -13.65 -4.39 -19.29
C SER A 275 -12.25 -4.83 -18.84
N LEU A 276 -12.07 -5.24 -17.58
CA LEU A 276 -10.77 -5.68 -17.08
C LEU A 276 -10.42 -7.11 -17.53
N GLY A 277 -11.40 -7.86 -18.02
CA GLY A 277 -11.19 -9.17 -18.62
C GLY A 277 -10.80 -9.14 -20.10
N ALA A 278 -10.78 -7.96 -20.73
CA ALA A 278 -10.38 -7.83 -22.12
C ALA A 278 -8.90 -8.18 -22.32
N GLU A 279 -8.55 -8.76 -23.47
CA GLU A 279 -7.22 -9.29 -23.80
C GLU A 279 -6.07 -8.28 -23.59
N GLY A 280 -6.30 -7.00 -23.88
CA GLY A 280 -5.32 -5.93 -23.68
C GLY A 280 -5.03 -5.57 -22.23
N CYS A 281 -5.87 -6.03 -21.28
CA CYS A 281 -5.81 -5.65 -19.87
C CYS A 281 -5.76 -6.86 -18.91
N ASN A 282 -6.05 -8.06 -19.41
CA ASN A 282 -5.91 -9.31 -18.68
C ASN A 282 -4.48 -9.89 -18.81
N ASN A 283 -4.01 -10.59 -17.79
CA ASN A 283 -2.78 -11.38 -17.81
C ASN A 283 -3.12 -12.88 -17.62
N PRO A 284 -3.19 -13.67 -18.70
CA PRO A 284 -3.54 -15.08 -18.60
C PRO A 284 -2.38 -15.98 -18.14
N SER A 285 -1.14 -15.49 -18.02
CA SER A 285 0.04 -16.35 -18.22
C SER A 285 0.97 -16.66 -17.05
N THR A 286 0.71 -16.29 -15.79
CA THR A 286 1.44 -16.88 -14.62
C THR A 286 0.64 -16.70 -13.34
N ASP A 287 0.79 -17.59 -12.35
CA ASP A 287 0.08 -17.48 -11.06
C ASP A 287 0.66 -16.41 -10.11
N GLU A 288 1.80 -15.80 -10.43
CA GLU A 288 2.50 -14.86 -9.53
C GLU A 288 2.45 -13.37 -9.97
N MET A 289 2.14 -13.06 -11.24
CA MET A 289 2.07 -11.67 -11.73
C MET A 289 0.64 -11.11 -11.82
N PRO A 290 0.38 -9.86 -11.40
CA PRO A 290 -0.97 -9.29 -11.49
C PRO A 290 -1.48 -9.16 -12.95
N ALA A 291 -2.78 -8.89 -13.09
CA ALA A 291 -3.39 -8.57 -14.38
C ALA A 291 -2.72 -7.35 -15.03
N LYS A 292 -2.67 -7.26 -16.38
CA LYS A 292 -1.90 -6.22 -17.11
C LYS A 292 -2.32 -4.77 -16.81
N TRP A 293 -3.52 -4.56 -16.28
CA TRP A 293 -3.94 -3.25 -15.81
C TRP A 293 -3.23 -2.78 -14.53
N LEU A 294 -2.48 -3.67 -13.88
CA LEU A 294 -1.57 -3.41 -12.76
C LEU A 294 -0.15 -3.85 -13.10
N VAL A 295 0.81 -2.96 -12.89
CA VAL A 295 2.20 -3.19 -13.24
C VAL A 295 3.05 -3.11 -11.98
N PRO A 296 3.79 -4.17 -11.59
CA PRO A 296 4.67 -4.11 -10.43
C PRO A 296 5.80 -3.08 -10.57
N ILE A 297 6.02 -2.28 -9.54
CA ILE A 297 7.12 -1.32 -9.45
C ILE A 297 8.31 -1.97 -8.73
N ARG A 298 9.08 -2.78 -9.45
CA ARG A 298 10.27 -3.44 -8.90
C ARG A 298 11.48 -2.53 -8.93
N ILE A 299 12.17 -2.42 -7.80
CA ILE A 299 13.30 -1.51 -7.57
C ILE A 299 14.58 -2.26 -7.19
N ALA A 300 15.72 -1.58 -7.28
CA ALA A 300 17.04 -2.15 -6.99
C ALA A 300 17.81 -1.36 -5.91
N PRO A 301 17.36 -1.38 -4.63
CA PRO A 301 18.07 -0.71 -3.56
C PRO A 301 19.46 -1.30 -3.27
N ALA A 302 20.30 -0.50 -2.64
CA ALA A 302 21.58 -0.90 -2.06
C ALA A 302 21.55 -0.57 -0.57
N PHE A 303 22.04 -1.50 0.25
CA PHE A 303 22.15 -1.34 1.69
C PHE A 303 23.59 -1.57 2.08
N ASN A 304 24.20 -0.61 2.78
CA ASN A 304 25.55 -0.73 3.30
C ASN A 304 25.51 -0.84 4.82
N TYR A 305 26.44 -1.58 5.42
CA TYR A 305 26.58 -1.70 6.86
C TYR A 305 28.04 -1.54 7.29
N ILE A 306 28.24 -1.18 8.56
CA ILE A 306 29.58 -1.09 9.16
C ILE A 306 30.01 -2.46 9.68
N ASP A 307 31.07 -2.99 9.08
CA ASP A 307 31.90 -4.07 9.60
C ASP A 307 33.13 -3.49 10.32
N THR A 308 33.88 -4.34 11.02
CA THR A 308 35.10 -3.96 11.73
C THR A 308 36.25 -4.91 11.43
N ASP A 309 37.38 -4.34 11.02
CA ASP A 309 38.67 -5.03 10.97
C ASP A 309 39.33 -4.96 12.35
N CYS A 310 39.26 -6.09 13.05
CA CYS A 310 39.85 -6.28 14.35
C CYS A 310 41.36 -6.50 14.18
N ALA A 311 42.13 -5.48 14.55
CA ALA A 311 43.58 -5.52 14.60
C ALA A 311 44.14 -6.88 15.04
N ARG A 312 45.15 -7.39 14.32
CA ARG A 312 46.09 -8.38 14.87
C ARG A 312 46.68 -7.84 16.17
N SER A 313 47.13 -8.71 17.08
CA SER A 313 47.54 -8.36 18.45
C SER A 313 48.54 -7.19 18.56
N ASP A 314 49.26 -6.87 17.49
CA ASP A 314 50.25 -5.80 17.31
C ASP A 314 49.70 -4.43 16.84
N ALA A 315 48.47 -4.34 16.33
CA ALA A 315 47.90 -3.07 15.84
C ALA A 315 47.09 -2.31 16.92
N ASN A 316 47.27 -0.98 17.01
CA ASN A 316 46.64 -0.12 18.02
C ASN A 316 45.27 0.45 17.61
N THR A 317 44.68 -0.02 16.52
CA THR A 317 43.43 0.54 15.98
C THR A 317 42.49 -0.55 15.45
N ILE A 318 41.20 -0.50 15.82
CA ILE A 318 40.13 -1.22 15.11
C ILE A 318 39.67 -0.34 13.96
N LYS A 319 39.61 -0.86 12.72
CA LYS A 319 39.21 -0.08 11.55
C LYS A 319 37.77 -0.41 11.15
N PRO A 320 36.82 0.53 11.20
CA PRO A 320 35.52 0.36 10.58
C PRO A 320 35.66 0.19 9.06
N VAL A 321 34.86 -0.70 8.45
CA VAL A 321 34.83 -0.93 7.01
C VAL A 321 33.37 -0.99 6.55
N GLY A 322 32.99 -0.13 5.61
CA GLY A 322 31.68 -0.21 4.98
C GLY A 322 31.62 -1.36 3.98
N ARG A 323 30.62 -2.25 4.12
CA ARG A 323 30.34 -3.37 3.20
C ARG A 323 28.90 -3.30 2.71
N GLU A 324 28.66 -3.78 1.49
CA GLU A 324 27.29 -3.94 0.97
C GLU A 324 26.63 -5.16 1.63
N LEU A 325 25.35 -5.07 1.95
CA LEU A 325 24.55 -6.19 2.42
C LEU A 325 24.23 -7.09 1.21
N SER A 326 24.95 -8.20 1.11
CA SER A 326 24.89 -9.10 -0.04
C SER A 326 24.82 -10.58 0.39
N SER A 327 24.39 -11.42 -0.54
CA SER A 327 24.45 -12.88 -0.44
C SER A 327 25.87 -13.41 -0.67
N ASP A 328 26.75 -12.63 -1.29
CA ASP A 328 28.14 -13.00 -1.55
C ASP A 328 28.97 -12.99 -0.25
N SER A 329 29.61 -14.12 0.04
CA SER A 329 30.46 -14.30 1.22
C SER A 329 31.61 -13.28 1.34
N LYS A 330 32.05 -12.66 0.23
CA LYS A 330 33.09 -11.60 0.27
C LYS A 330 32.62 -10.33 0.99
N ASP A 331 31.31 -10.12 1.02
CA ASP A 331 30.67 -8.94 1.61
C ASP A 331 30.12 -9.22 3.01
N TRP A 332 30.28 -10.46 3.51
CA TRP A 332 29.92 -10.84 4.88
C TRP A 332 30.90 -10.24 5.90
N PRO A 333 30.50 -10.18 7.18
CA PRO A 333 31.38 -9.71 8.25
C PRO A 333 32.67 -10.53 8.28
N MET A 334 33.81 -9.86 8.30
CA MET A 334 35.10 -10.51 8.10
C MET A 334 35.40 -11.61 9.12
N GLU A 335 35.02 -11.39 10.38
CA GLU A 335 35.21 -12.35 11.46
C GLU A 335 34.34 -13.61 11.30
N VAL A 336 33.19 -13.48 10.65
CA VAL A 336 32.30 -14.62 10.33
C VAL A 336 32.87 -15.45 9.18
N VAL A 337 33.52 -14.79 8.21
CA VAL A 337 34.22 -15.47 7.10
C VAL A 337 35.46 -16.21 7.61
N ASN A 338 36.23 -15.57 8.49
CA ASN A 338 37.48 -16.12 9.01
C ASN A 338 37.30 -17.18 10.11
N ASN A 339 36.18 -17.16 10.83
CA ASN A 339 35.87 -18.11 11.90
C ASN A 339 34.57 -18.88 11.64
N PRO A 340 34.65 -20.10 11.07
CA PRO A 340 33.48 -20.94 10.81
C PRO A 340 32.62 -21.27 12.04
N ASN A 341 33.20 -21.19 13.25
CA ASN A 341 32.56 -21.46 14.53
C ASN A 341 32.00 -20.20 15.21
N HIS A 342 31.99 -19.05 14.53
CA HIS A 342 31.38 -17.83 15.07
C HIS A 342 29.89 -18.05 15.36
N GLU A 343 29.41 -17.61 16.53
CA GLU A 343 28.05 -17.88 17.03
C GLU A 343 26.95 -17.43 16.04
N LEU A 344 27.14 -16.25 15.43
CA LEU A 344 26.22 -15.69 14.42
C LEU A 344 26.43 -16.23 12.99
N ALA A 345 27.40 -17.13 12.76
CA ALA A 345 27.71 -17.59 11.40
C ALA A 345 26.55 -18.35 10.76
N ARG A 346 25.82 -19.16 11.53
CA ARG A 346 24.65 -19.89 11.03
C ARG A 346 23.54 -18.94 10.62
N ASP A 347 23.19 -18.00 11.50
CA ASP A 347 22.14 -17.02 11.26
C ASP A 347 22.46 -16.16 10.02
N ILE A 348 23.72 -15.71 9.88
CA ILE A 348 24.16 -14.92 8.73
C ILE A 348 24.07 -15.73 7.43
N ARG A 349 24.52 -17.00 7.42
CA ARG A 349 24.42 -17.88 6.24
C ARG A 349 22.97 -18.11 5.82
N GLU A 350 22.06 -18.22 6.78
CA GLU A 350 20.63 -18.39 6.51
C GLU A 350 20.04 -17.10 5.93
N LEU A 351 20.27 -15.96 6.58
CA LEU A 351 19.77 -14.66 6.14
C LEU A 351 20.32 -14.24 4.77
N ALA A 352 21.61 -14.50 4.51
CA ALA A 352 22.29 -14.16 3.26
C ALA A 352 21.60 -14.76 2.03
N GLN A 353 20.95 -15.92 2.16
CA GLN A 353 20.20 -16.56 1.06
C GLN A 353 18.97 -15.75 0.65
N PHE A 354 18.51 -14.81 1.48
CA PHE A 354 17.32 -13.99 1.24
C PHE A 354 17.60 -12.51 1.01
N VAL A 355 18.87 -12.13 1.06
CA VAL A 355 19.36 -10.78 0.81
C VAL A 355 19.72 -10.62 -0.67
N GLY A 356 19.51 -9.42 -1.20
CA GLY A 356 19.84 -9.06 -2.58
C GLY A 356 18.71 -9.34 -3.58
N MET A 357 19.01 -9.15 -4.86
CA MET A 357 18.07 -9.42 -5.95
C MET A 357 18.03 -10.91 -6.29
N ARG A 358 16.87 -11.40 -6.72
CA ARG A 358 16.67 -12.77 -7.20
C ARG A 358 17.04 -12.89 -8.67
N ASP A 359 17.41 -14.09 -9.10
CA ASP A 359 17.84 -14.39 -10.48
C ASP A 359 16.83 -13.93 -11.54
N LYS A 360 15.54 -14.11 -11.24
CA LYS A 360 14.45 -13.63 -12.07
C LYS A 360 14.07 -12.22 -11.68
N ILE A 361 14.14 -11.29 -12.63
CA ILE A 361 13.64 -9.91 -12.46
C ILE A 361 12.19 -9.92 -11.99
N ASP A 362 11.40 -10.90 -12.46
CA ASP A 362 10.00 -11.04 -12.16
C ASP A 362 9.63 -11.81 -10.90
N HIS A 363 10.61 -12.12 -10.06
CA HIS A 363 10.35 -12.80 -8.80
C HIS A 363 9.47 -11.92 -7.86
N PRO A 364 8.42 -12.47 -7.21
CA PRO A 364 7.54 -11.70 -6.33
C PRO A 364 8.25 -11.18 -5.07
N TYR A 365 9.33 -11.83 -4.64
CA TYR A 365 10.14 -11.42 -3.48
C TYR A 365 11.32 -10.49 -3.83
N ASN A 366 11.40 -9.96 -5.06
CA ASN A 366 12.28 -8.83 -5.35
C ASN A 366 11.69 -7.56 -4.73
N TYR A 367 12.55 -6.59 -4.38
CA TYR A 367 12.10 -5.31 -3.81
C TYR A 367 11.05 -4.64 -4.72
N SER A 368 9.89 -4.34 -4.15
CA SER A 368 8.78 -3.71 -4.87
C SER A 368 8.17 -2.56 -4.07
N LEU A 369 7.85 -1.46 -4.72
CA LEU A 369 7.07 -0.38 -4.13
C LEU A 369 5.56 -0.60 -4.26
N GLY A 370 5.16 -1.77 -4.78
CA GLY A 370 3.77 -2.13 -5.03
C GLY A 370 3.47 -2.24 -6.53
N VAL A 371 2.28 -1.79 -6.93
CA VAL A 371 1.80 -1.73 -8.31
C VAL A 371 1.42 -0.30 -8.71
N GLU A 372 1.57 -0.01 -9.99
CA GLU A 372 1.00 1.17 -10.65
C GLU A 372 -0.14 0.73 -11.58
N LYS A 373 -1.20 1.54 -11.64
CA LYS A 373 -2.35 1.26 -12.52
C LYS A 373 -2.10 1.80 -13.93
N ASN A 374 -2.26 0.95 -14.92
CA ASN A 374 -2.18 1.33 -16.33
C ASN A 374 -3.40 2.22 -16.71
N PRO A 375 -3.19 3.49 -17.11
CA PRO A 375 -4.29 4.38 -17.46
C PRO A 375 -5.09 3.94 -18.68
N TRP A 376 -4.46 3.19 -19.60
CA TRP A 376 -5.06 2.76 -20.86
C TRP A 376 -5.97 1.54 -20.68
N CYS A 377 -5.99 0.94 -19.50
CA CYS A 377 -6.94 -0.08 -19.09
C CYS A 377 -8.00 0.52 -18.16
N MET A 378 -9.10 0.99 -18.76
CA MET A 378 -10.17 1.63 -17.99
C MET A 378 -11.06 0.58 -17.34
N ALA A 379 -11.16 0.58 -16.01
CA ALA A 379 -12.14 -0.25 -15.32
C ALA A 379 -13.56 0.30 -15.56
N TYR A 380 -14.44 -0.55 -16.05
CA TYR A 380 -15.89 -0.33 -16.19
C TYR A 380 -16.63 -1.66 -16.38
N VAL A 381 -17.93 -1.63 -16.10
CA VAL A 381 -18.86 -2.74 -16.35
C VAL A 381 -19.97 -2.26 -17.28
N GLY A 382 -20.21 -3.02 -18.35
CA GLY A 382 -21.33 -2.85 -19.27
C GLY A 382 -22.40 -3.91 -19.05
N VAL A 383 -23.66 -3.51 -19.11
CA VAL A 383 -24.81 -4.44 -19.13
C VAL A 383 -25.69 -4.07 -20.30
N SER A 384 -26.07 -5.06 -21.09
CA SER A 384 -26.99 -4.93 -22.22
C SER A 384 -28.07 -5.99 -22.09
N ALA A 385 -29.34 -5.59 -22.20
CA ALA A 385 -30.47 -6.50 -22.11
C ALA A 385 -31.46 -6.26 -23.25
N SER A 386 -32.03 -7.34 -23.79
CA SER A 386 -33.11 -7.28 -24.75
C SER A 386 -34.33 -8.08 -24.30
N THR A 387 -35.51 -7.61 -24.67
CA THR A 387 -36.80 -8.25 -24.34
C THR A 387 -37.83 -7.97 -25.44
N ARG A 388 -38.82 -8.85 -25.55
CA ARG A 388 -39.93 -8.79 -26.52
C ARG A 388 -41.25 -8.89 -25.77
N PRO A 389 -41.68 -7.82 -25.07
CA PRO A 389 -42.92 -7.85 -24.28
C PRO A 389 -44.13 -8.05 -25.19
N ASN A 390 -45.11 -8.81 -24.71
CA ASN A 390 -46.36 -9.02 -25.44
C ASN A 390 -47.27 -7.78 -25.31
N ILE A 391 -47.58 -7.13 -26.43
CA ILE A 391 -48.40 -5.90 -26.46
C ILE A 391 -49.79 -6.26 -27.04
N PRO A 392 -50.88 -6.18 -26.25
CA PRO A 392 -52.18 -6.76 -26.58
C PRO A 392 -52.81 -6.33 -27.91
N PHE A 393 -52.61 -5.07 -28.34
CA PHE A 393 -53.26 -4.52 -29.53
C PHE A 393 -52.25 -4.10 -30.62
N SER A 394 -51.02 -4.60 -30.60
CA SER A 394 -49.96 -4.19 -31.55
C SER A 394 -50.25 -4.72 -32.95
N PRO A 395 -50.39 -3.86 -33.98
CA PRO A 395 -50.53 -4.30 -35.37
C PRO A 395 -49.21 -4.82 -35.96
N PHE A 396 -48.08 -4.63 -35.27
CA PHE A 396 -46.73 -4.98 -35.74
C PHE A 396 -46.13 -6.22 -35.07
N GLY A 397 -46.90 -6.94 -34.24
CA GLY A 397 -46.40 -8.09 -33.47
C GLY A 397 -45.50 -7.68 -32.29
N THR A 398 -44.56 -8.56 -31.93
CA THR A 398 -43.62 -8.34 -30.81
C THR A 398 -42.48 -7.40 -31.21
N VAL A 399 -42.30 -6.30 -30.48
CA VAL A 399 -41.22 -5.33 -30.69
C VAL A 399 -40.04 -5.68 -29.78
N GLU A 400 -38.83 -5.75 -30.33
CA GLU A 400 -37.62 -5.95 -29.53
C GLU A 400 -37.17 -4.63 -28.89
N LEU A 401 -37.21 -4.59 -27.56
CA LEU A 401 -36.65 -3.50 -26.76
C LEU A 401 -35.24 -3.88 -26.34
N LYS A 402 -34.27 -2.97 -26.55
CA LYS A 402 -32.89 -3.12 -26.09
C LYS A 402 -32.52 -2.00 -25.13
N ALA A 403 -31.84 -2.29 -24.04
CA ALA A 403 -31.28 -1.29 -23.14
C ALA A 403 -29.82 -1.62 -22.85
N ARG A 404 -29.00 -0.58 -22.68
CA ARG A 404 -27.59 -0.74 -22.33
C ARG A 404 -27.17 0.34 -21.35
N ALA A 405 -26.23 0.00 -20.48
CA ALA A 405 -25.67 0.92 -19.50
C ALA A 405 -24.19 0.60 -19.25
N PHE A 406 -23.41 1.64 -18.96
CA PHE A 406 -22.00 1.53 -18.60
C PHE A 406 -21.71 2.36 -17.36
N PHE A 407 -21.05 1.73 -16.39
CA PHE A 407 -20.61 2.38 -15.17
C PHE A 407 -19.14 2.06 -14.91
N LYS A 408 -18.39 3.03 -14.36
CA LYS A 408 -16.98 2.88 -14.02
C LYS A 408 -16.70 3.23 -12.56
N PRO A 409 -15.76 2.52 -11.91
CA PRO A 409 -15.08 3.03 -10.73
C PRO A 409 -14.41 4.40 -11.00
N PHE A 410 -14.53 5.36 -10.09
CA PHE A 410 -13.92 6.70 -10.19
C PHE A 410 -13.48 7.24 -8.82
N GLY A 411 -12.56 8.21 -8.81
CA GLY A 411 -12.23 8.98 -7.61
C GLY A 411 -11.22 8.35 -6.65
N GLY A 412 -10.94 7.05 -6.79
CA GLY A 412 -9.90 6.34 -6.04
C GLY A 412 -8.51 6.46 -6.67
N ARG A 413 -7.48 6.14 -5.88
CA ARG A 413 -6.07 6.20 -6.26
C ARG A 413 -5.38 4.89 -5.89
N MET A 414 -4.50 4.39 -6.75
CA MET A 414 -3.84 3.09 -6.58
C MET A 414 -2.35 3.24 -6.83
N GLY A 415 -1.70 3.95 -5.90
CA GLY A 415 -0.28 4.30 -5.95
C GLY A 415 0.03 5.38 -7.00
N PRO A 416 1.19 6.05 -6.86
CA PRO A 416 1.71 6.86 -7.93
C PRO A 416 2.18 5.93 -9.05
N TRP A 417 2.19 6.45 -10.28
CA TRP A 417 3.10 5.88 -11.28
C TRP A 417 4.53 6.11 -10.84
N TYR A 418 5.44 5.24 -11.26
CA TYR A 418 6.86 5.47 -10.96
C TYR A 418 7.37 6.73 -11.69
N GLU A 419 6.94 6.93 -12.95
CA GLU A 419 7.25 8.12 -13.76
C GLU A 419 5.98 8.91 -14.07
N SER A 420 6.14 10.20 -14.31
CA SER A 420 5.03 11.13 -14.52
C SER A 420 4.21 10.90 -15.79
N GLN A 421 4.71 10.10 -16.75
CA GLN A 421 4.06 9.86 -18.03
C GLN A 421 3.89 8.37 -18.34
N TRP A 422 2.87 8.07 -19.15
CA TRP A 422 2.57 6.73 -19.64
C TRP A 422 2.09 6.75 -21.11
N PRO A 423 2.99 6.57 -22.08
CA PRO A 423 2.64 6.44 -23.50
C PRO A 423 1.70 5.26 -23.75
N SER A 424 0.72 5.40 -24.65
CA SER A 424 -0.32 4.37 -24.89
C SER A 424 0.21 2.99 -25.26
N GLY A 425 1.34 2.93 -25.96
CA GLY A 425 2.02 1.69 -26.32
C GLY A 425 2.88 1.08 -25.21
N SER A 426 3.16 1.80 -24.12
CA SER A 426 4.04 1.33 -23.06
C SER A 426 3.35 0.36 -22.09
N ASP A 427 4.11 -0.64 -21.65
CA ASP A 427 3.66 -1.63 -20.66
C ASP A 427 3.80 -1.15 -19.21
N LYS A 428 4.56 -0.08 -18.98
CA LYS A 428 4.79 0.56 -17.67
C LYS A 428 4.84 2.08 -17.83
N SER A 429 4.79 2.84 -16.73
CA SER A 429 5.05 4.28 -16.80
C SER A 429 6.46 4.51 -17.36
N SER A 430 6.57 5.37 -18.36
CA SER A 430 7.84 5.68 -19.03
C SER A 430 7.77 7.08 -19.64
N GLY A 431 8.69 7.96 -19.31
CA GLY A 431 8.71 9.37 -19.71
C GLY A 431 8.51 10.34 -18.54
N GLY A 432 9.14 11.50 -18.66
CA GLY A 432 9.15 12.54 -17.64
C GLY A 432 10.06 12.21 -16.45
N GLY A 433 9.77 12.80 -15.28
CA GLY A 433 10.51 12.57 -14.04
C GLY A 433 9.88 11.48 -13.17
N LYS A 434 10.63 10.97 -12.17
CA LYS A 434 10.06 10.09 -11.14
C LYS A 434 9.01 10.85 -10.33
N MET A 435 7.84 10.25 -10.09
CA MET A 435 6.82 10.86 -9.21
C MET A 435 7.30 10.93 -7.76
N ASP A 436 8.01 9.89 -7.31
CA ASP A 436 8.79 9.90 -6.07
C ASP A 436 10.28 10.01 -6.42
N ALA A 437 10.86 11.19 -6.25
CA ALA A 437 12.25 11.42 -6.59
C ALA A 437 13.25 10.69 -5.66
N ASN A 438 12.77 10.25 -4.48
CA ASN A 438 13.62 9.66 -3.45
C ASN A 438 13.70 8.14 -3.50
N VAL A 439 12.90 7.47 -4.34
CA VAL A 439 12.94 6.00 -4.41
C VAL A 439 14.04 5.47 -5.34
N PRO A 440 14.55 4.25 -5.07
CA PRO A 440 15.58 3.61 -5.89
C PRO A 440 15.18 3.42 -7.36
N PRO A 441 16.16 3.26 -8.27
CA PRO A 441 15.91 2.95 -9.69
C PRO A 441 15.11 1.65 -9.85
N ARG A 442 14.39 1.50 -10.98
CA ARG A 442 13.75 0.21 -11.27
C ARG A 442 14.81 -0.83 -11.57
N ILE A 443 14.53 -2.09 -11.24
CA ILE A 443 15.40 -3.23 -11.59
C ILE A 443 15.61 -3.37 -13.10
N ALA A 444 14.68 -2.86 -13.91
CA ALA A 444 14.79 -2.86 -15.37
C ALA A 444 15.76 -1.78 -15.91
N ASP A 445 16.14 -0.80 -15.09
CA ASP A 445 17.00 0.32 -15.47
C ASP A 445 18.47 -0.09 -15.23
N THR A 446 18.95 -1.08 -16.00
CA THR A 446 20.25 -1.76 -15.78
C THR A 446 21.45 -0.82 -15.75
N ASN A 447 21.38 0.32 -16.43
CA ASN A 447 22.43 1.35 -16.43
C ASN A 447 22.64 2.01 -15.05
N SER A 448 21.67 1.92 -14.13
CA SER A 448 21.69 2.57 -12.79
C SER A 448 21.95 1.59 -11.64
N ILE A 449 22.23 0.32 -11.92
CA ILE A 449 22.32 -0.74 -10.89
C ILE A 449 23.78 -1.10 -10.54
N GLY A 450 24.75 -0.70 -11.37
CA GLY A 450 26.12 -1.22 -11.34
C GLY A 450 27.03 -0.75 -10.19
N GLU A 451 26.70 0.35 -9.49
CA GLU A 451 27.55 0.89 -8.41
C GLU A 451 26.93 0.65 -7.01
N PRO A 452 27.58 -0.14 -6.13
CA PRO A 452 27.14 -0.38 -4.75
C PRO A 452 26.94 0.86 -3.87
N ARG A 453 27.67 1.94 -4.17
CA ARG A 453 27.62 3.21 -3.44
C ARG A 453 26.81 4.29 -4.14
N ASP A 454 26.07 3.95 -5.20
CA ASP A 454 25.21 4.90 -5.89
C ASP A 454 24.19 5.51 -4.90
N PRO A 455 24.24 6.84 -4.67
CA PRO A 455 23.25 7.58 -3.89
C PRO A 455 21.79 7.27 -4.24
N THR A 456 21.51 7.00 -5.51
CA THR A 456 20.17 6.76 -6.01
C THR A 456 19.62 5.41 -5.56
N ARG A 457 20.47 4.47 -5.13
CA ARG A 457 20.06 3.14 -4.66
C ARG A 457 19.80 3.09 -3.15
N ALA A 458 20.23 4.10 -2.39
CA ALA A 458 20.05 4.11 -0.95
C ALA A 458 18.57 4.26 -0.55
N ALA A 459 18.07 3.36 0.30
CA ALA A 459 16.65 3.33 0.68
C ALA A 459 16.13 4.66 1.23
N ASN A 460 15.16 5.28 0.57
CA ASN A 460 14.54 6.54 0.95
C ASN A 460 13.11 6.63 0.37
N TYR A 461 12.33 7.62 0.80
CA TYR A 461 10.98 7.88 0.28
C TYR A 461 10.59 9.35 0.46
N SER A 462 9.71 9.83 -0.40
CA SER A 462 9.13 11.19 -0.29
C SER A 462 8.02 11.25 0.76
N ARG A 463 8.03 12.30 1.59
CA ARG A 463 7.05 12.55 2.67
C ARG A 463 5.87 13.41 2.21
N PHE A 464 6.06 14.19 1.16
CA PHE A 464 5.05 15.02 0.50
C PHE A 464 5.37 15.12 -1.01
N VAL A 465 4.42 15.61 -1.81
CA VAL A 465 4.61 15.75 -3.26
C VAL A 465 5.70 16.78 -3.55
N GLY A 466 6.73 16.39 -4.29
CA GLY A 466 7.88 17.25 -4.61
C GLY A 466 8.98 17.28 -3.54
N ASP A 467 8.91 16.42 -2.52
CA ASP A 467 9.96 16.28 -1.51
C ASP A 467 11.30 15.85 -2.15
N MET A 468 12.34 16.66 -1.98
CA MET A 468 13.68 16.40 -2.55
C MET A 468 14.59 15.61 -1.60
N TYR A 469 14.22 15.51 -0.33
CA TYR A 469 15.09 14.97 0.71
C TYR A 469 14.51 13.71 1.35
N GLY A 470 13.22 13.65 1.63
CA GLY A 470 12.67 12.48 2.32
C GLY A 470 13.30 12.25 3.68
N MET A 471 13.69 11.01 3.95
CA MET A 471 14.30 10.56 5.20
C MET A 471 15.77 10.96 5.40
N LYS A 472 16.44 11.51 4.37
CA LYS A 472 17.78 12.12 4.56
C LYS A 472 17.71 13.56 5.06
N SER A 473 16.52 14.14 5.24
CA SER A 473 16.40 15.48 5.83
C SER A 473 17.06 15.56 7.21
N ARG A 474 17.85 16.61 7.44
CA ARG A 474 18.47 16.90 8.75
C ARG A 474 17.43 17.01 9.86
N ASN A 475 16.32 17.71 9.61
CA ASN A 475 15.23 17.83 10.57
C ASN A 475 14.65 16.45 10.94
N VAL A 476 14.38 15.60 9.94
CA VAL A 476 13.84 14.25 10.19
C VAL A 476 14.81 13.40 11.01
N LEU A 477 16.09 13.35 10.61
CA LEU A 477 17.13 12.62 11.33
C LEU A 477 17.32 13.17 12.75
N TYR A 478 17.23 14.50 12.93
CA TYR A 478 17.30 15.15 14.23
C TYR A 478 16.17 14.68 15.16
N GLN A 479 14.92 14.76 14.70
CA GLN A 479 13.74 14.42 15.50
C GLN A 479 13.73 12.94 15.91
N PHE A 480 13.93 12.03 14.94
CA PHE A 480 13.95 10.59 15.23
C PHE A 480 15.18 10.17 16.02
N GLY A 481 16.36 10.70 15.71
CA GLY A 481 17.57 10.42 16.49
C GLY A 481 17.42 10.83 17.95
N ARG A 482 16.87 12.02 18.22
CA ARG A 482 16.57 12.46 19.59
C ARG A 482 15.59 11.51 20.29
N GLY A 483 14.55 11.06 19.57
CA GLY A 483 13.60 10.07 20.08
C GLY A 483 14.25 8.74 20.43
N ILE A 484 15.12 8.20 19.57
CA ILE A 484 15.85 6.95 19.81
C ILE A 484 16.69 7.02 21.08
N TYR A 485 17.44 8.11 21.27
CA TYR A 485 18.26 8.29 22.47
C TYR A 485 17.42 8.42 23.74
N LYS A 486 16.23 9.05 23.67
CA LYS A 486 15.31 9.23 24.81
C LYS A 486 14.51 7.99 25.19
N LEU A 487 14.49 6.94 24.36
CA LEU A 487 13.88 5.66 24.73
C LEU A 487 14.56 5.05 25.96
N ASP A 488 15.85 5.30 26.13
CA ASP A 488 16.57 5.01 27.37
C ASP A 488 16.73 6.28 28.22
N PRO A 489 15.86 6.50 29.23
CA PRO A 489 15.95 7.67 30.09
C PRO A 489 17.20 7.67 30.99
N SER A 490 17.87 6.52 31.12
CA SER A 490 19.05 6.37 31.95
C SER A 490 20.35 6.66 31.19
N TRP A 491 20.29 6.74 29.86
CA TRP A 491 21.43 7.02 28.99
C TRP A 491 22.21 8.27 29.43
N SER A 492 23.54 8.18 29.43
CA SER A 492 24.43 9.33 29.64
C SER A 492 25.79 9.11 28.99
N LEU A 493 26.34 10.14 28.38
CA LEU A 493 27.74 10.17 27.95
C LEU A 493 28.68 10.20 29.16
N GLY A 494 29.57 9.21 29.24
CA GLY A 494 30.66 9.19 30.23
C GLY A 494 30.42 8.35 31.48
N ARG A 495 29.31 7.60 31.60
CA ARG A 495 29.30 6.48 32.56
C ARG A 495 30.29 5.43 32.05
N SER A 496 31.16 4.98 32.94
CA SER A 496 32.17 3.95 32.70
C SER A 496 31.75 2.70 33.46
N ASN A 497 30.50 2.26 33.30
CA ASN A 497 30.17 0.91 33.78
C ASN A 497 30.60 -0.06 32.69
N SER A 498 31.60 -0.89 32.99
CA SER A 498 32.02 -1.98 32.10
C SER A 498 30.97 -3.09 31.99
N GLU A 499 29.90 -3.02 32.79
CA GLU A 499 28.81 -3.99 32.78
C GLU A 499 27.88 -3.75 31.58
N ILE A 500 27.62 -4.83 30.85
CA ILE A 500 26.70 -4.84 29.72
C ILE A 500 25.26 -4.77 30.27
N ASP A 501 24.48 -3.80 29.84
CA ASP A 501 23.05 -3.75 30.18
C ASP A 501 22.29 -4.79 29.34
N THR A 502 21.91 -5.90 29.98
CA THR A 502 21.12 -6.98 29.37
C THR A 502 19.63 -6.82 29.63
N SER A 503 19.16 -5.70 30.19
CA SER A 503 17.74 -5.49 30.43
C SER A 503 16.94 -5.35 29.13
N ASP A 504 15.69 -5.79 29.15
CA ASP A 504 14.75 -5.66 28.04
C ASP A 504 14.14 -4.24 27.93
N LYS A 505 15.01 -3.23 27.97
CA LYS A 505 14.64 -1.82 27.81
C LYS A 505 14.99 -1.34 26.42
N ALA A 506 14.09 -0.59 25.79
CA ALA A 506 14.35 0.04 24.51
C ALA A 506 15.47 1.10 24.59
N PRO A 507 16.31 1.24 23.55
CA PRO A 507 16.41 0.36 22.38
C PRO A 507 17.18 -0.94 22.68
N ASN A 508 16.73 -2.08 22.13
CA ASN A 508 17.33 -3.40 22.36
C ASN A 508 17.27 -4.24 21.07
N PHE A 509 18.39 -4.90 20.70
CA PHE A 509 18.47 -5.79 19.54
C PHE A 509 17.44 -6.93 19.58
N MET A 510 17.10 -7.42 20.77
CA MET A 510 16.16 -8.53 20.98
C MET A 510 14.72 -8.20 20.58
N HIS A 511 14.37 -6.91 20.45
CA HIS A 511 13.02 -6.50 20.08
C HIS A 511 12.60 -6.87 18.65
N TRP A 512 13.51 -7.43 17.85
CA TRP A 512 13.23 -7.92 16.51
C TRP A 512 13.60 -9.40 16.34
N ASN A 513 13.73 -10.16 17.43
CA ASN A 513 14.06 -11.59 17.37
C ASN A 513 13.01 -12.43 16.61
N GLN A 514 11.75 -11.98 16.60
CA GLN A 514 10.68 -12.56 15.79
C GLN A 514 10.87 -12.38 14.26
N LEU A 515 11.82 -11.54 13.85
CA LEU A 515 12.18 -11.34 12.45
C LEU A 515 13.35 -12.26 12.04
N PRO A 516 13.40 -12.73 10.78
CA PRO A 516 12.51 -12.36 9.68
C PRO A 516 11.49 -13.44 9.30
N PHE A 517 11.48 -14.62 9.95
CA PHE A 517 10.66 -15.74 9.50
C PHE A 517 9.45 -16.01 10.38
N ASP A 518 9.56 -15.80 11.69
CA ASP A 518 8.48 -16.20 12.62
C ASP A 518 7.20 -15.42 12.38
N PHE A 519 7.29 -14.12 12.10
CA PHE A 519 6.10 -13.31 11.83
C PHE A 519 5.30 -13.77 10.59
N ALA A 520 5.95 -14.39 9.61
CA ALA A 520 5.35 -14.79 8.33
C ALA A 520 4.92 -16.27 8.28
N LYS A 521 5.17 -17.05 9.34
CA LYS A 521 4.78 -18.46 9.39
C LYS A 521 3.26 -18.61 9.31
N LYS A 522 2.78 -19.31 8.29
CA LYS A 522 1.35 -19.60 8.13
C LYS A 522 0.80 -20.31 9.37
N GLY A 523 -0.27 -19.78 9.95
CA GLY A 523 -0.98 -20.37 11.09
C GLY A 523 -0.29 -20.29 12.45
N SER A 524 1.05 -20.24 12.53
CA SER A 524 1.81 -20.20 13.79
C SER A 524 2.57 -18.88 14.03
N GLY A 525 2.70 -18.03 13.02
CA GLY A 525 3.35 -16.73 13.15
C GLY A 525 2.47 -15.69 13.84
N ASN A 526 3.11 -14.68 14.44
CA ASN A 526 2.43 -13.57 15.10
C ASN A 526 1.94 -12.48 14.14
N GLY A 527 2.45 -12.43 12.90
CA GLY A 527 2.11 -11.41 11.92
C GLY A 527 2.63 -10.00 12.20
N ASP A 528 3.44 -9.82 13.27
CA ASP A 528 3.90 -8.50 13.72
C ASP A 528 5.30 -8.19 13.18
N MET A 529 5.38 -7.12 12.38
CA MET A 529 6.65 -6.65 11.80
C MET A 529 7.35 -5.60 12.68
N LEU A 530 6.68 -5.07 13.69
CA LEU A 530 7.18 -3.99 14.52
C LEU A 530 7.96 -4.52 15.72
N ALA A 531 8.65 -3.63 16.43
CA ALA A 531 9.42 -3.96 17.62
C ALA A 531 8.53 -4.55 18.72
N TRP A 532 8.91 -5.72 19.21
CA TRP A 532 8.16 -6.50 20.18
C TRP A 532 9.08 -7.06 21.25
N SER A 533 8.67 -6.97 22.52
CA SER A 533 9.41 -7.61 23.61
C SER A 533 8.95 -9.06 23.77
N GLU A 534 9.83 -10.01 23.42
CA GLU A 534 9.59 -11.43 23.65
C GLU A 534 9.71 -11.82 25.14
N GLU A 535 10.43 -11.04 25.94
CA GLU A 535 10.58 -11.28 27.38
C GLU A 535 9.31 -10.89 28.14
N THR A 536 8.77 -9.70 27.87
CA THR A 536 7.56 -9.20 28.55
C THR A 536 6.25 -9.57 27.83
N LYS A 537 6.34 -10.13 26.61
CA LYS A 537 5.21 -10.44 25.72
C LYS A 537 4.31 -9.23 25.47
N LYS A 538 4.92 -8.06 25.22
CA LYS A 538 4.23 -6.79 25.03
C LYS A 538 4.86 -5.94 23.92
N PRO A 539 4.11 -4.97 23.37
CA PRO A 539 4.67 -3.90 22.55
C PRO A 539 5.90 -3.26 23.18
N SER A 540 7.01 -3.21 22.45
CA SER A 540 8.20 -2.47 22.91
C SER A 540 7.93 -0.96 22.87
N ARG A 541 8.52 -0.16 23.77
CA ARG A 541 8.50 1.32 23.66
C ARG A 541 9.04 1.80 22.31
N PHE A 542 9.94 1.03 21.69
CA PHE A 542 10.49 1.33 20.37
C PHE A 542 9.41 1.30 19.27
N ARG A 543 8.36 0.47 19.42
CA ARG A 543 7.22 0.36 18.51
C ARG A 543 6.57 1.70 18.22
N ASN A 544 6.51 2.59 19.21
CA ASN A 544 5.89 3.90 19.06
C ASN A 544 6.62 4.76 18.02
N LEU A 545 7.95 4.68 17.93
CA LEU A 545 8.71 5.36 16.89
C LEU A 545 8.48 4.77 15.51
N GLU A 546 8.37 3.43 15.42
CA GLU A 546 8.09 2.75 14.16
C GLU A 546 6.68 3.06 13.64
N LEU A 547 5.67 3.05 14.52
CA LEU A 547 4.30 3.46 14.20
C LEU A 547 4.27 4.90 13.69
N LEU A 548 4.96 5.82 14.37
CA LEU A 548 5.07 7.21 13.94
C LEU A 548 5.70 7.34 12.54
N ALA A 549 6.70 6.51 12.23
CA ALA A 549 7.40 6.53 10.94
C ALA A 549 6.56 6.02 9.76
N ILE A 550 5.61 5.11 10.01
CA ILE A 550 4.76 4.52 8.97
C ILE A 550 3.39 5.20 8.84
N LEU A 551 3.06 6.16 9.72
CA LEU A 551 1.79 6.90 9.64
C LEU A 551 1.59 7.49 8.24
N PRO A 552 0.34 7.57 7.75
CA PRO A 552 0.05 8.25 6.50
C PRO A 552 0.59 9.68 6.50
N ASP A 553 1.35 10.02 5.48
CA ASP A 553 1.83 11.37 5.23
C ASP A 553 1.11 12.02 4.03
N GLN A 554 1.48 13.27 3.72
CA GLN A 554 0.89 13.99 2.60
C GLN A 554 1.13 13.31 1.25
N PHE A 555 2.26 12.62 1.07
CA PHE A 555 2.53 11.87 -0.16
C PHE A 555 1.57 10.69 -0.27
N ASP A 556 1.41 9.92 0.81
CA ASP A 556 0.51 8.76 0.84
C ASP A 556 -0.94 9.17 0.53
N MET A 557 -1.44 10.23 1.17
CA MET A 557 -2.80 10.74 0.95
C MET A 557 -3.03 11.30 -0.46
N ALA A 558 -1.97 11.74 -1.14
CA ALA A 558 -2.04 12.25 -2.51
C ALA A 558 -2.14 11.14 -3.56
N TYR A 559 -1.58 9.95 -3.29
CA TYR A 559 -1.41 8.90 -4.30
C TYR A 559 -2.09 7.56 -3.97
N TYR A 560 -2.51 7.34 -2.74
CA TYR A 560 -3.16 6.09 -2.31
C TYR A 560 -4.56 6.34 -1.76
N SER A 561 -5.47 5.43 -2.06
CA SER A 561 -6.73 5.29 -1.32
C SER A 561 -6.49 4.42 -0.09
N ILE A 562 -6.49 5.05 1.08
CA ILE A 562 -6.20 4.39 2.36
C ILE A 562 -7.53 4.12 3.07
N GLU A 563 -7.88 2.85 3.25
CA GLU A 563 -8.96 2.45 4.16
C GLU A 563 -8.51 2.55 5.63
N PRO A 564 -9.13 3.43 6.46
CA PRO A 564 -8.76 3.56 7.87
C PRO A 564 -9.12 2.34 8.72
N ASP A 565 -10.10 1.53 8.30
CA ASP A 565 -10.58 0.34 9.00
C ASP A 565 -10.55 -0.91 8.11
N PHE A 566 -9.36 -1.22 7.58
CA PHE A 566 -9.19 -2.30 6.60
C PHE A 566 -9.52 -3.67 7.17
N TYR A 567 -9.26 -3.89 8.47
CA TYR A 567 -9.52 -5.17 9.13
C TYR A 567 -10.98 -5.58 8.98
N HIS A 568 -11.90 -4.71 9.39
CA HIS A 568 -13.32 -5.03 9.41
C HIS A 568 -13.97 -4.93 8.03
N ASN A 569 -13.52 -4.00 7.17
CA ASN A 569 -14.13 -3.77 5.86
C ASN A 569 -13.72 -4.80 4.80
N TYR A 570 -12.48 -5.29 4.84
CA TYR A 570 -11.90 -6.08 3.75
C TYR A 570 -11.19 -7.36 4.22
N TYR A 571 -10.30 -7.27 5.21
CA TYR A 571 -9.43 -8.39 5.62
C TYR A 571 -10.22 -9.66 5.99
N THR A 572 -11.22 -9.53 6.86
CA THR A 572 -12.02 -10.67 7.34
C THR A 572 -12.72 -11.39 6.20
N ARG A 573 -13.27 -10.65 5.24
CA ARG A 573 -13.97 -11.18 4.05
C ARG A 573 -13.00 -11.84 3.07
N ILE A 574 -11.85 -11.21 2.82
CA ILE A 574 -10.79 -11.82 1.99
C ILE A 574 -10.36 -13.16 2.59
N LYS A 575 -10.02 -13.17 3.88
CA LYS A 575 -9.48 -14.36 4.56
C LYS A 575 -10.50 -15.49 4.68
N SER A 576 -11.73 -15.18 5.09
CA SER A 576 -12.74 -16.20 5.39
C SER A 576 -13.59 -16.63 4.19
N ARG A 577 -13.69 -15.81 3.14
CA ARG A 577 -14.58 -16.06 2.00
C ARG A 577 -13.83 -16.11 0.68
N PHE A 578 -13.12 -15.04 0.30
CA PHE A 578 -12.44 -14.98 -1.01
C PHE A 578 -11.39 -16.08 -1.17
N ILE A 579 -10.46 -16.20 -0.21
CA ILE A 579 -9.34 -17.13 -0.33
C ILE A 579 -9.83 -18.58 -0.43
N PRO A 580 -10.68 -19.10 0.49
CA PRO A 580 -11.13 -20.48 0.42
C PRO A 580 -11.96 -20.80 -0.84
N LYS A 581 -12.73 -19.83 -1.36
CA LYS A 581 -13.61 -20.03 -2.52
C LYS A 581 -12.88 -19.89 -3.86
N VAL A 582 -12.03 -18.89 -4.02
CA VAL A 582 -11.45 -18.48 -5.32
C VAL A 582 -10.03 -19.01 -5.50
N ILE A 583 -9.25 -19.09 -4.41
CA ILE A 583 -7.84 -19.52 -4.44
C ILE A 583 -7.53 -20.51 -3.29
N PRO A 584 -8.17 -21.69 -3.26
CA PRO A 584 -8.07 -22.65 -2.14
C PRO A 584 -6.65 -23.14 -1.83
N GLY A 585 -5.69 -22.96 -2.75
CA GLY A 585 -4.27 -23.29 -2.59
C GLY A 585 -3.36 -22.16 -2.08
N PHE A 586 -3.90 -20.99 -1.71
CA PHE A 586 -3.08 -19.86 -1.26
C PHE A 586 -2.35 -20.18 0.05
N ASP A 587 -1.03 -20.35 -0.05
CA ASP A 587 -0.16 -20.86 1.02
C ASP A 587 0.53 -19.76 1.83
N LYS A 588 0.31 -18.48 1.49
CA LYS A 588 0.90 -17.33 2.19
C LYS A 588 0.02 -16.82 3.32
N GLU A 589 0.64 -16.24 4.35
CA GLU A 589 -0.09 -15.62 5.45
C GLU A 589 -0.64 -14.25 5.01
N VAL A 590 -1.97 -14.11 5.02
CA VAL A 590 -2.60 -12.81 4.79
C VAL A 590 -2.66 -12.05 6.10
N ARG A 591 -2.05 -10.86 6.11
CA ARG A 591 -1.92 -9.99 7.26
C ARG A 591 -2.79 -8.72 7.10
N PRO A 592 -3.37 -8.19 8.20
CA PRO A 592 -3.97 -6.86 8.23
C PRO A 592 -2.93 -5.73 8.07
N ASP A 593 -3.28 -4.55 8.60
CA ASP A 593 -2.38 -3.40 8.68
C ASP A 593 -1.17 -3.66 9.57
N ILE A 594 -0.07 -2.98 9.23
CA ILE A 594 1.18 -3.05 10.02
C ILE A 594 0.89 -2.56 11.45
N GLY A 595 1.28 -3.37 12.43
CA GLY A 595 0.92 -3.21 13.84
C GLY A 595 -0.08 -4.25 14.34
N TYR A 596 -0.59 -5.10 13.45
CA TYR A 596 -1.26 -6.34 13.83
C TYR A 596 -0.32 -7.26 14.62
N HIS A 597 -0.85 -7.85 15.70
CA HIS A 597 -0.24 -8.98 16.39
C HIS A 597 -1.32 -10.01 16.69
N LYS A 598 -1.16 -11.20 16.11
CA LYS A 598 -2.10 -12.32 16.23
C LYS A 598 -2.35 -12.67 17.69
N ASP A 599 -3.62 -12.92 18.01
CA ASP A 599 -4.10 -13.38 19.33
C ASP A 599 -3.75 -12.45 20.51
N TYR A 600 -3.34 -11.19 20.24
CA TYR A 600 -3.07 -10.21 21.29
C TYR A 600 -4.27 -9.30 21.54
N ASN A 601 -4.98 -9.60 22.63
CA ASN A 601 -6.04 -8.77 23.17
C ASN A 601 -5.93 -8.74 24.71
N GLN A 602 -5.18 -7.79 25.23
CA GLN A 602 -4.88 -7.69 26.66
C GLN A 602 -4.86 -6.23 27.11
N ASN A 603 -5.28 -5.96 28.36
CA ASN A 603 -5.21 -4.62 28.99
C ASN A 603 -5.89 -3.49 28.20
N GLY A 604 -6.92 -3.80 27.40
CA GLY A 604 -7.61 -2.83 26.56
C GLY A 604 -6.90 -2.50 25.23
N GLU A 605 -5.77 -3.17 24.94
CA GLU A 605 -5.10 -3.12 23.64
C GLU A 605 -5.45 -4.37 22.82
N ASN A 606 -6.21 -4.17 21.75
CA ASN A 606 -6.52 -5.21 20.77
C ASN A 606 -5.64 -4.98 19.53
N LEU A 607 -4.60 -5.81 19.38
CA LEU A 607 -3.74 -5.81 18.19
C LEU A 607 -4.15 -6.88 17.17
N ASN A 608 -5.13 -7.73 17.51
CA ASN A 608 -5.66 -8.73 16.59
C ASN A 608 -6.58 -8.14 15.52
N GLU A 609 -7.19 -6.98 15.78
CA GLU A 609 -8.10 -6.25 14.88
C GLU A 609 -7.50 -4.93 14.37
N PHE A 610 -6.16 -4.86 14.33
CA PHE A 610 -5.43 -3.61 14.12
C PHE A 610 -5.61 -3.05 12.69
N SER A 611 -5.95 -1.76 12.61
CA SER A 611 -6.08 -1.01 11.35
C SER A 611 -5.31 0.32 11.37
N VAL A 612 -5.24 1.03 10.24
CA VAL A 612 -4.63 2.38 10.15
C VAL A 612 -5.18 3.34 11.21
N LYS A 613 -6.47 3.31 11.54
CA LYS A 613 -7.05 4.13 12.64
C LYS A 613 -6.36 3.88 13.98
N ASP A 614 -5.90 2.67 14.24
CA ASP A 614 -5.14 2.33 15.45
C ASP A 614 -3.71 2.85 15.40
N GLN A 615 -3.07 2.89 14.22
CA GLN A 615 -1.76 3.51 14.06
C GLN A 615 -1.79 4.98 14.53
N TYR A 616 -2.85 5.74 14.20
CA TYR A 616 -3.01 7.14 14.64
C TYR A 616 -3.10 7.32 16.16
N LYS A 617 -3.40 6.26 16.94
CA LYS A 617 -3.40 6.34 18.41
C LYS A 617 -2.01 6.67 18.96
N VAL A 618 -0.94 6.36 18.21
CA VAL A 618 0.45 6.69 18.58
C VAL A 618 0.66 8.18 18.83
N LEU A 619 -0.03 9.06 18.10
CA LEU A 619 0.07 10.53 18.26
C LEU A 619 -0.45 11.02 19.60
N LYS A 620 -1.33 10.24 20.24
CA LYS A 620 -1.90 10.53 21.56
C LYS A 620 -1.18 9.75 22.67
N ASN A 621 -0.23 8.88 22.33
CA ASN A 621 0.50 8.09 23.32
C ASN A 621 1.38 9.02 24.18
N PRO A 622 1.24 9.00 25.52
CA PRO A 622 2.09 9.79 26.42
C PRO A 622 3.58 9.56 26.21
N GLU A 623 3.99 8.33 25.86
CA GLU A 623 5.41 8.01 25.64
C GLU A 623 6.01 8.81 24.48
N ILE A 624 5.27 9.04 23.39
CA ILE A 624 5.75 9.88 22.28
C ILE A 624 6.02 11.31 22.72
N ARG A 625 5.19 11.84 23.64
CA ARG A 625 5.39 13.19 24.20
C ARG A 625 6.66 13.25 25.04
N GLU A 626 6.99 12.19 25.78
CA GLU A 626 8.23 12.09 26.56
C GLU A 626 9.48 12.08 25.66
N LEU A 627 9.40 11.50 24.46
CA LEU A 627 10.48 11.54 23.46
C LEU A 627 10.74 12.94 22.91
N SER A 628 9.86 13.90 23.23
CA SER A 628 9.94 15.31 22.81
C SER A 628 10.13 15.47 21.31
N ILE A 629 9.46 14.65 20.51
CA ILE A 629 9.44 14.80 19.05
C ILE A 629 8.49 15.95 18.70
N ASP A 630 8.94 16.87 17.85
CA ASP A 630 8.14 18.01 17.43
C ASP A 630 7.27 17.65 16.21
N LEU A 631 6.02 17.29 16.49
CA LEU A 631 5.02 16.94 15.50
C LEU A 631 4.27 18.16 14.95
N ASP A 632 4.45 19.33 15.55
CA ASP A 632 3.63 20.51 15.27
C ASP A 632 4.31 21.50 14.34
N GLN A 633 5.61 21.71 14.52
CA GLN A 633 6.39 22.69 13.77
C GLN A 633 7.43 22.02 12.86
N LYS A 634 7.81 20.78 13.14
CA LYS A 634 8.96 20.12 12.48
C LYS A 634 8.56 18.94 11.59
N LEU A 635 7.74 18.02 12.08
CA LEU A 635 7.22 16.90 11.28
C LEU A 635 5.81 17.18 10.73
N THR A 636 5.62 18.35 10.12
CA THR A 636 4.31 18.85 9.65
C THR A 636 3.69 18.08 8.48
N TYR A 637 4.49 17.23 7.82
CA TYR A 637 4.05 16.35 6.74
C TYR A 637 3.21 15.17 7.25
N LEU A 638 3.29 14.82 8.53
CA LEU A 638 2.52 13.74 9.13
C LEU A 638 1.06 14.13 9.27
N SER A 639 0.16 13.24 8.87
CA SER A 639 -1.25 13.41 9.17
C SER A 639 -1.50 13.25 10.67
N LYS A 640 -2.33 14.13 11.25
CA LYS A 640 -2.64 14.14 12.68
C LYS A 640 -3.97 13.48 13.06
N ASP A 641 -4.82 13.24 12.08
CA ASP A 641 -6.13 12.63 12.26
C ASP A 641 -6.37 11.62 11.14
N TRP A 642 -6.89 10.45 11.49
CA TRP A 642 -7.25 9.43 10.51
C TRP A 642 -8.27 9.95 9.50
N LYS A 643 -9.13 10.91 9.89
CA LYS A 643 -10.11 11.53 8.99
C LYS A 643 -9.46 12.21 7.78
N ASN A 644 -8.20 12.63 7.87
CA ASN A 644 -7.50 13.24 6.74
C ASN A 644 -7.28 12.26 5.58
N VAL A 645 -7.32 10.94 5.82
CA VAL A 645 -7.20 9.94 4.74
C VAL A 645 -8.47 9.81 3.91
N LEU A 646 -9.55 10.52 4.27
CA LEU A 646 -10.81 10.58 3.52
C LEU A 646 -10.69 11.55 2.34
N THR A 647 -9.79 11.20 1.42
CA THR A 647 -9.42 11.99 0.24
C THR A 647 -10.08 11.49 -1.05
N GLY A 648 -11.03 10.57 -0.94
CA GLY A 648 -11.81 10.04 -2.04
C GLY A 648 -12.69 11.11 -2.67
N TRP A 649 -12.85 11.04 -3.98
CA TRP A 649 -13.71 11.96 -4.70
C TRP A 649 -15.18 11.61 -4.42
N ALA A 650 -15.87 12.48 -3.70
CA ALA A 650 -17.31 12.40 -3.49
C ALA A 650 -18.02 13.28 -4.54
N ASP A 651 -19.06 12.74 -5.17
CA ASP A 651 -19.94 13.47 -6.07
C ASP A 651 -20.82 14.47 -5.29
N ASN A 652 -21.22 15.54 -5.98
CA ASN A 652 -22.27 16.44 -5.52
C ASN A 652 -23.66 15.95 -5.97
N GLY A 653 -23.72 15.09 -6.98
CA GLY A 653 -24.90 14.39 -7.43
C GLY A 653 -24.63 13.53 -8.66
N LEU A 654 -25.67 12.86 -9.18
CA LEU A 654 -25.57 11.87 -10.26
C LEU A 654 -24.91 12.40 -11.56
N LEU A 655 -24.97 13.72 -11.79
CA LEU A 655 -24.41 14.39 -12.96
C LEU A 655 -23.27 15.37 -12.60
N ASP A 656 -23.04 15.66 -11.31
CA ASP A 656 -22.00 16.57 -10.85
C ASP A 656 -20.94 15.81 -10.04
N TYR A 657 -19.81 15.58 -10.71
CA TYR A 657 -18.64 14.89 -10.19
C TYR A 657 -17.50 15.86 -9.83
N SER A 658 -17.80 17.15 -9.66
CA SER A 658 -16.81 18.13 -9.18
C SER A 658 -16.40 17.88 -7.73
N LEU A 659 -15.24 18.38 -7.32
CA LEU A 659 -14.68 18.14 -5.99
C LEU A 659 -15.54 18.82 -4.90
N ASN A 660 -16.08 18.02 -3.98
CA ASN A 660 -16.76 18.52 -2.79
C ASN A 660 -15.76 18.78 -1.64
N THR A 661 -15.25 20.00 -1.54
CA THR A 661 -14.33 20.43 -0.47
C THR A 661 -14.97 20.40 0.93
N GLY A 662 -16.30 20.43 1.01
CA GLY A 662 -17.04 20.34 2.26
C GLY A 662 -16.92 18.98 2.94
N LYS A 663 -16.75 17.91 2.15
CA LYS A 663 -16.64 16.51 2.62
C LYS A 663 -15.20 16.03 2.79
N LEU A 664 -14.25 16.60 2.03
CA LEU A 664 -12.86 16.17 2.02
C LEU A 664 -12.23 16.19 3.43
N GLY A 665 -11.66 15.07 3.88
CA GLY A 665 -10.98 14.97 5.16
C GLY A 665 -11.88 15.07 6.40
N LYS A 666 -13.21 14.94 6.25
CA LYS A 666 -14.16 15.12 7.35
C LYS A 666 -15.05 13.90 7.54
N CYS A 667 -15.34 13.57 8.79
CA CYS A 667 -16.35 12.58 9.14
C CYS A 667 -17.23 13.08 10.30
N SER A 668 -18.53 13.13 10.04
CA SER A 668 -19.56 13.57 10.99
C SER A 668 -20.24 12.40 11.69
N ILE A 669 -20.45 11.29 10.98
CA ILE A 669 -21.08 10.08 11.52
C ILE A 669 -20.22 8.87 11.15
N GLU A 670 -19.66 8.22 12.17
CA GLU A 670 -18.97 6.93 12.05
C GLU A 670 -19.98 5.79 12.10
N PRO A 671 -19.72 4.65 11.44
CA PRO A 671 -20.59 3.49 11.52
C PRO A 671 -20.59 2.89 12.93
N LYS A 672 -21.75 2.33 13.29
CA LYS A 672 -21.88 1.55 14.51
C LYS A 672 -21.40 0.13 14.22
N TYR A 673 -20.74 -0.47 15.19
CA TYR A 673 -20.29 -1.85 15.10
C TYR A 673 -21.38 -2.75 15.70
N ASN A 674 -21.95 -3.63 14.88
CA ASN A 674 -22.90 -4.66 15.33
C ASN A 674 -22.13 -5.96 15.58
N GLY A 675 -21.24 -5.96 16.58
CA GLY A 675 -20.22 -7.00 16.74
C GLY A 675 -18.95 -6.66 15.94
N GLU A 676 -18.41 -7.62 15.18
CA GLU A 676 -17.16 -7.46 14.41
C GLU A 676 -17.32 -6.71 13.07
N THR A 677 -18.52 -6.29 12.67
CA THR A 677 -18.71 -5.63 11.36
C THR A 677 -19.34 -4.24 11.50
N PRO A 678 -18.84 -3.23 10.75
CA PRO A 678 -19.47 -1.93 10.68
C PRO A 678 -20.83 -2.05 9.98
N ALA A 679 -21.84 -1.38 10.53
CA ALA A 679 -23.20 -1.36 10.04
C ALA A 679 -23.68 0.10 9.87
N PRO A 680 -23.87 0.58 8.63
CA PRO A 680 -23.46 -0.03 7.35
C PRO A 680 -21.94 -0.11 7.18
N ALA A 681 -21.47 -1.10 6.42
CA ALA A 681 -20.08 -1.14 5.97
C ALA A 681 -19.88 -0.04 4.91
N THR A 682 -18.95 0.88 5.18
CA THR A 682 -18.69 2.05 4.34
C THR A 682 -17.21 2.23 4.17
N SER A 683 -16.74 2.39 2.93
CA SER A 683 -15.33 2.71 2.69
C SER A 683 -14.98 4.06 3.31
N GLY A 684 -13.86 4.12 4.02
CA GLY A 684 -13.44 5.29 4.77
C GLY A 684 -13.97 5.31 6.20
N ASN A 685 -14.63 4.23 6.66
CA ASN A 685 -15.22 4.14 8.00
C ASN A 685 -16.06 5.39 8.37
N CYS A 686 -16.78 5.94 7.39
CA CYS A 686 -17.57 7.16 7.53
C CYS A 686 -18.87 7.08 6.75
N ILE A 687 -20.00 7.29 7.44
CA ILE A 687 -21.35 7.29 6.84
C ILE A 687 -21.67 8.67 6.25
N VAL A 688 -21.38 9.73 7.01
CA VAL A 688 -21.69 11.12 6.62
C VAL A 688 -20.41 11.95 6.67
N GLY A 689 -19.86 12.24 5.50
CA GLY A 689 -18.62 13.00 5.36
C GLY A 689 -17.91 12.67 4.05
N GLY A 690 -16.59 12.68 4.08
CA GLY A 690 -15.73 12.19 3.03
C GLY A 690 -15.68 10.67 3.00
N SER A 691 -15.16 10.15 1.90
CA SER A 691 -14.92 8.73 1.68
C SER A 691 -13.45 8.51 1.32
N THR A 692 -13.04 7.24 1.25
CA THR A 692 -11.79 6.84 0.60
C THR A 692 -12.13 5.85 -0.51
N GLY A 693 -11.15 5.57 -1.37
CA GLY A 693 -11.34 4.64 -2.48
C GLY A 693 -12.13 5.17 -3.68
N TYR A 694 -12.46 4.24 -4.55
CA TYR A 694 -13.27 4.38 -5.74
C TYR A 694 -14.76 4.37 -5.39
N SER A 695 -15.46 5.37 -5.91
CA SER A 695 -16.92 5.40 -6.04
C SER A 695 -17.32 4.99 -7.46
N VAL A 696 -18.61 5.09 -7.83
CA VAL A 696 -19.14 4.64 -9.12
C VAL A 696 -19.76 5.81 -9.89
N LYS A 697 -19.42 5.92 -11.18
CA LYS A 697 -19.89 6.95 -12.10
C LYS A 697 -20.50 6.34 -13.36
N MET A 698 -21.61 6.90 -13.83
CA MET A 698 -22.19 6.56 -15.13
C MET A 698 -21.37 7.17 -16.26
N ILE A 699 -21.20 6.42 -17.37
CA ILE A 699 -20.49 6.88 -18.57
C ILE A 699 -21.23 6.50 -19.84
N SER A 700 -21.04 7.29 -20.89
CA SER A 700 -21.60 7.00 -22.21
C SER A 700 -20.70 6.05 -23.00
N SER A 701 -21.31 5.31 -23.93
CA SER A 701 -20.58 4.48 -24.90
C SER A 701 -19.68 5.33 -25.80
N ASP A 702 -20.13 6.52 -26.19
CA ASP A 702 -19.34 7.43 -27.04
C ASP A 702 -18.04 7.84 -26.36
N TYR A 703 -18.09 8.15 -25.05
CA TYR A 703 -16.90 8.48 -24.27
C TYR A 703 -15.86 7.35 -24.32
N LEU A 704 -16.30 6.09 -24.19
CA LEU A 704 -15.41 4.92 -24.24
C LEU A 704 -14.76 4.72 -25.62
N ASN A 705 -15.39 5.18 -26.70
CA ASN A 705 -14.90 5.03 -28.07
C ASN A 705 -14.04 6.20 -28.57
N THR A 706 -13.93 7.28 -27.77
CA THR A 706 -13.13 8.47 -28.11
C THR A 706 -11.66 8.33 -27.75
N GLU A 707 -10.81 9.16 -28.35
CA GLU A 707 -9.41 9.30 -27.94
C GLU A 707 -9.32 10.15 -26.68
N LEU A 708 -8.63 9.62 -25.67
CA LEU A 708 -8.51 10.22 -24.34
C LEU A 708 -7.04 10.54 -24.04
N GLN A 709 -6.82 11.61 -23.28
CA GLN A 709 -5.51 11.97 -22.74
C GLN A 709 -5.39 11.38 -21.32
N LEU A 710 -4.92 10.15 -21.23
CA LEU A 710 -4.87 9.40 -19.97
C LEU A 710 -3.45 9.19 -19.43
N GLY A 711 -2.42 9.37 -20.25
CA GLY A 711 -1.02 9.04 -19.93
C GLY A 711 -0.26 10.12 -19.15
N GLY A 712 -0.94 11.03 -18.46
CA GLY A 712 -0.32 12.15 -17.74
C GLY A 712 -0.07 13.39 -18.59
N ASP A 713 0.56 14.39 -17.99
CA ASP A 713 0.80 15.68 -18.63
C ASP A 713 1.71 15.53 -19.85
N ASN A 714 1.34 16.18 -20.96
CA ASN A 714 2.00 16.09 -22.26
C ASN A 714 1.99 14.69 -22.91
N SER A 715 1.21 13.73 -22.39
CA SER A 715 0.94 12.50 -23.12
C SER A 715 -0.02 12.76 -24.30
N GLY A 716 0.19 12.07 -25.42
CA GLY A 716 -0.71 12.13 -26.56
C GLY A 716 -2.09 11.53 -26.26
N LYS A 717 -3.10 11.89 -27.06
CA LYS A 717 -4.42 11.23 -27.01
C LYS A 717 -4.35 9.86 -27.68
N ALA A 718 -5.02 8.87 -27.10
CA ALA A 718 -5.19 7.56 -27.73
C ALA A 718 -6.47 6.88 -27.23
N LYS A 719 -6.86 5.78 -27.89
CA LYS A 719 -7.97 4.93 -27.44
C LYS A 719 -7.54 4.05 -26.27
N ILE A 720 -8.50 3.66 -25.43
CA ILE A 720 -8.30 2.65 -24.38
C ILE A 720 -8.06 1.26 -24.99
N LYS A 721 -7.34 0.40 -24.26
CA LYS A 721 -7.00 -0.97 -24.70
C LYS A 721 -8.17 -1.95 -24.60
N ASN A 722 -9.20 -1.58 -23.84
CA ASN A 722 -10.35 -2.43 -23.54
C ASN A 722 -11.65 -1.74 -23.96
N LEU A 723 -11.84 -1.57 -25.27
CA LEU A 723 -13.04 -0.99 -25.85
C LEU A 723 -14.25 -1.93 -25.67
N PRO A 724 -15.48 -1.38 -25.53
CA PRO A 724 -16.67 -2.21 -25.54
C PRO A 724 -16.83 -2.88 -26.91
N PRO A 725 -17.34 -4.12 -26.98
CA PRO A 725 -17.59 -4.81 -28.25
C PRO A 725 -18.52 -4.00 -29.15
N SER A 726 -18.32 -4.07 -30.46
CA SER A 726 -19.15 -3.33 -31.43
C SER A 726 -20.61 -3.80 -31.46
N ASP A 727 -20.89 -5.02 -31.01
CA ASP A 727 -22.21 -5.63 -30.92
C ASP A 727 -22.92 -5.41 -29.58
N PHE A 728 -22.39 -4.52 -28.71
CA PHE A 728 -22.84 -4.30 -27.34
C PHE A 728 -23.90 -3.17 -27.15
#